data_AF-A0A9D1A0X1-F1
#
_entry.id   AF-A0A9D1A0X1-F1
#
_cell.length_a   1.000
_cell.length_b   1.000
_cell.length_c   1.000
_cell.angle_alpha   90.00
_cell.angle_beta   90.00
_cell.angle_gamma   90.00
#
_symmetry.space_group_name_H-M   'P 1'
#
loop_
_entity.id
_entity.type
_entity.pdbx_description
1 polymer ?
#
loop_
_entity_poly.entity_id
_entity_poly.type
_entity_poly.pdbx_seq_one_letter_code
_entity_poly.pdbx_strand_id
1 'polypeptide(L)'
;MNLRHLTRSFAHGALGAALAIGLAPTAAFAAPSNEADHAATPAVEAFAADFAERIEKAITIGSETPLFNASDAYDYADGDDSIANARETLPATFDLRDQGVVTPVKLQNPWATCWGFAAIAASETSILSELGTTYAENPLDLSEHHLAWFSFTALPEDTAMYPSQAGEGYYTLDGSQASVLAPASGLTATSVLSSGIGPVPESSAPYHGVNSETGEPTIVYTPSGQPAYYSDEDDWSLDESDRFATSAELEESSILPSPAGTDENGAYTYNEAGTLAIKSEVAKGNAVSITYRADQSSPGQIADPEHYYINPETWAQYTYEQTAGNHAVTIVGWDDDYPKENFNEGHQPPEDGAWIAKNSWGANDQEFPNRNNWGIDGSGYFYLSYYDQTIGTPETFNYYIDNMPDHSPYFTIDQYDLLPSTGSTPLTSQTAMKAANVFTVDSGDSLLRSLSCETSTPNTKVTYEVYLLAESAVNPDDGTLLLTTEETYEFGGYHRVDLSEPVALPDGARYAVVVTEEAPGGTYTMPVDAGMTREGAEALAAAGLNVTRYGVAVVNEGESFLYDKGEWQDWADSRTIVNEIISPGAASLITVDNFPIKAYLDPAPVEFSDVSEGDWFYDAVQFAAYAGLIEGYGGDSAGLFGPNDTMQRQDAALVLYRMLAPADEAQTSDPAVYANIANETGKPDVLDGQYYTPAVNWAYKNGIMTGYGSDDGSGAFGVGDAIDREEFATIVWRAEDGGEADLSALDGYSDRANVSEFAQHAVASLVQNGVIKGENGMIQPQRDITRAEIATMLMRWYQL
;
A
#
# COMPACT_ATOMS: atom_id res chain seq x y z
N MET A 1 -14.09 23.66 -10.30
CA MET A 1 -14.26 22.96 -9.01
C MET A 1 -14.27 21.51 -9.45
N ASN A 2 -13.08 20.91 -9.55
CA ASN A 2 -12.90 19.54 -10.05
C ASN A 2 -13.37 18.61 -8.94
N LEU A 3 -14.49 17.90 -9.13
CA LEU A 3 -14.95 16.89 -8.18
C LEU A 3 -14.13 15.59 -8.29
N ARG A 4 -13.22 15.48 -9.28
CA ARG A 4 -12.23 14.39 -9.41
C ARG A 4 -11.20 14.27 -8.28
N HIS A 5 -11.14 15.23 -7.35
CA HIS A 5 -10.17 15.24 -6.24
C HIS A 5 -10.83 15.09 -4.85
N LEU A 6 -12.10 14.67 -4.78
CA LEU A 6 -12.67 14.19 -3.52
C LEU A 6 -12.27 12.72 -3.34
N THR A 7 -11.06 12.52 -2.84
CA THR A 7 -10.64 11.29 -2.18
C THR A 7 -11.72 10.86 -1.19
N ARG A 8 -12.15 9.62 -1.34
CA ARG A 8 -13.26 9.01 -0.61
C ARG A 8 -12.78 8.61 0.79
N SER A 9 -12.41 9.59 1.62
CA SER A 9 -12.15 9.37 3.03
C SER A 9 -13.47 9.42 3.79
N PHE A 10 -14.01 8.25 4.15
CA PHE A 10 -15.10 8.15 5.10
C PHE A 10 -14.56 8.37 6.51
N ALA A 11 -14.40 9.63 6.90
CA ALA A 11 -14.23 9.96 8.31
C ALA A 11 -15.53 9.59 9.03
N HIS A 12 -15.48 8.58 9.89
CA HIS A 12 -16.63 8.17 10.69
C HIS A 12 -17.04 9.30 11.64
N GLY A 13 -18.15 9.97 11.31
CA GLY A 13 -18.91 10.77 12.25
C GLY A 13 -19.74 9.88 13.17
N ALA A 14 -19.11 9.18 14.11
CA ALA A 14 -19.82 8.55 15.22
C ALA A 14 -20.33 9.65 16.16
N LEU A 15 -21.57 10.10 15.92
CA LEU A 15 -22.23 11.17 16.67
C LEU A 15 -22.72 10.67 18.04
N GLY A 16 -21.78 10.39 18.94
CA GLY A 16 -22.05 10.32 20.38
C GLY A 16 -22.22 11.73 20.93
N ALA A 17 -23.45 12.23 20.99
CA ALA A 17 -23.74 13.53 21.59
C ALA A 17 -23.35 13.58 23.09
N ALA A 18 -22.20 14.18 23.39
CA ALA A 18 -21.94 14.83 24.67
C ALA A 18 -20.97 16.02 24.51
N LEU A 19 -21.55 17.22 24.54
CA LEU A 19 -20.89 18.52 24.65
C LEU A 19 -19.88 18.53 25.82
N ALA A 20 -18.58 18.55 25.53
CA ALA A 20 -17.55 19.03 26.45
C ALA A 20 -16.41 19.71 25.68
N ILE A 21 -16.51 21.04 25.58
CA ILE A 21 -15.40 21.90 25.19
C ILE A 21 -14.29 21.75 26.26
N GLY A 22 -13.11 21.29 25.81
CA GLY A 22 -11.84 21.47 26.51
C GLY A 22 -11.25 20.20 27.12
N LEU A 23 -10.01 19.91 26.66
CA LEU A 23 -9.07 18.85 27.03
C LEU A 23 -9.19 17.60 26.16
N ALA A 24 -8.21 17.44 25.26
CA ALA A 24 -7.80 16.14 24.77
C ALA A 24 -7.75 15.17 25.98
N PRO A 25 -8.27 13.93 25.86
CA PRO A 25 -7.86 12.92 26.79
C PRO A 25 -6.40 12.62 26.45
N THR A 26 -5.49 13.41 27.02
CA THR A 26 -4.26 12.81 27.48
C THR A 26 -4.71 11.79 28.53
N ALA A 27 -4.93 10.56 28.08
CA ALA A 27 -4.60 9.42 28.92
C ALA A 27 -3.09 9.54 29.13
N ALA A 28 -2.70 10.45 30.02
CA ALA A 28 -1.42 10.36 30.67
C ALA A 28 -1.45 8.96 31.26
N PHE A 29 -0.58 8.09 30.74
CA PHE A 29 -0.17 6.91 31.46
C PHE A 29 -0.03 7.35 32.92
N ALA A 30 -0.59 6.59 33.84
CA ALA A 30 -0.07 6.65 35.19
C ALA A 30 1.40 6.31 35.00
N ALA A 31 2.26 7.33 34.94
CA ALA A 31 3.69 7.18 34.74
C ALA A 31 4.09 6.02 35.63
N PRO A 32 4.74 4.95 35.10
CA PRO A 32 5.21 3.89 35.95
C PRO A 32 5.97 4.57 37.08
N SER A 33 5.40 4.49 38.28
CA SER A 33 5.97 5.15 39.43
C SER A 33 7.17 4.31 39.82
N ASN A 34 8.30 4.56 39.15
CA ASN A 34 9.65 4.37 39.62
C ASN A 34 10.58 4.99 38.58
N GLU A 35 11.39 5.96 39.03
CA GLU A 35 12.78 6.09 38.58
C GLU A 35 13.51 4.77 38.87
N ALA A 36 13.13 3.68 38.21
CA ALA A 36 14.01 2.55 38.07
C ALA A 36 14.97 2.95 36.95
N ASP A 37 16.27 2.91 37.24
CA ASP A 37 17.28 2.86 36.19
C ASP A 37 16.91 1.67 35.27
N HIS A 38 16.16 1.90 34.20
CA HIS A 38 15.84 0.88 33.21
C HIS A 38 17.14 0.64 32.43
N ALA A 39 17.98 -0.21 32.99
CA ALA A 39 19.20 -0.64 32.33
C ALA A 39 18.81 -1.36 31.03
N ALA A 40 19.46 -0.97 29.94
CA ALA A 40 19.31 -1.57 28.63
C ALA A 40 19.37 -3.11 28.70
N THR A 41 18.53 -3.77 27.92
CA THR A 41 18.70 -5.22 27.72
C THR A 41 19.98 -5.46 26.91
N PRO A 42 20.68 -6.59 27.09
CA PRO A 42 21.86 -6.88 26.27
C PRO A 42 21.56 -6.96 24.77
N ALA A 43 20.33 -7.32 24.39
CA ALA A 43 19.90 -7.31 23.00
C ALA A 43 19.92 -5.88 22.45
N VAL A 44 19.36 -4.92 23.20
CA VAL A 44 19.39 -3.48 22.86
C VAL A 44 20.82 -2.93 22.86
N GLU A 45 21.65 -3.28 23.85
CA GLU A 45 23.05 -2.84 23.89
C GLU A 45 23.86 -3.38 22.70
N ALA A 46 23.67 -4.66 22.34
CA ALA A 46 24.36 -5.29 21.22
C ALA A 46 23.95 -4.67 19.88
N PHE A 47 22.64 -4.46 19.68
CA PHE A 47 22.10 -3.76 18.52
C PHE A 47 22.70 -2.37 18.36
N ALA A 48 22.72 -1.60 19.45
CA ALA A 48 23.25 -0.24 19.41
C ALA A 48 24.77 -0.20 19.16
N ALA A 49 25.52 -1.19 19.65
CA ALA A 49 26.95 -1.30 19.38
C ALA A 49 27.25 -1.65 17.91
N ASP A 50 26.46 -2.54 17.29
CA ASP A 50 26.62 -2.90 15.87
C ASP A 50 26.39 -1.68 14.96
N PHE A 51 25.32 -0.91 15.22
CA PHE A 51 25.06 0.34 14.49
C PHE A 51 26.19 1.37 14.65
N ALA A 52 26.75 1.51 15.85
CA ALA A 52 27.88 2.43 16.07
C ALA A 52 29.10 2.04 15.22
N GLU A 53 29.41 0.74 15.09
CA GLU A 53 30.48 0.25 14.23
C GLU A 53 30.21 0.55 12.74
N ARG A 54 28.97 0.31 12.28
CA ARG A 54 28.55 0.63 10.91
C ARG A 54 28.72 2.10 10.58
N ILE A 55 28.41 2.99 11.52
CA ILE A 55 28.61 4.44 11.39
C ILE A 55 30.09 4.78 11.23
N GLU A 56 30.97 4.23 12.06
CA GLU A 56 32.41 4.46 11.93
C GLU A 56 32.94 3.99 10.58
N LYS A 57 32.43 2.84 10.10
CA LYS A 57 32.77 2.30 8.78
C LYS A 57 32.28 3.22 7.66
N ALA A 58 31.04 3.68 7.70
CA ALA A 58 30.45 4.61 6.75
C ALA A 58 31.26 5.92 6.62
N ILE A 59 31.64 6.51 7.76
CA ILE A 59 32.51 7.70 7.81
C ILE A 59 33.89 7.41 7.21
N THR A 60 34.45 6.23 7.49
CA THR A 60 35.79 5.85 7.03
C THR A 60 35.83 5.64 5.52
N ILE A 61 34.82 4.99 4.95
CA ILE A 61 34.78 4.65 3.53
C ILE A 61 34.09 5.72 2.67
N GLY A 62 33.39 6.67 3.29
CA GLY A 62 32.66 7.72 2.60
C GLY A 62 31.45 7.20 1.83
N SER A 63 30.73 6.22 2.39
CA SER A 63 29.46 5.72 1.84
C SER A 63 28.42 5.50 2.92
N GLU A 64 27.14 5.73 2.61
CA GLU A 64 25.98 5.41 3.46
C GLU A 64 25.62 3.92 3.41
N THR A 65 26.06 3.18 2.38
CA THR A 65 25.78 1.74 2.23
C THR A 65 26.01 0.91 3.49
N PRO A 66 27.08 1.12 4.29
CA PRO A 66 27.30 0.34 5.51
C PRO A 66 26.25 0.56 6.61
N LEU A 67 25.47 1.64 6.57
CA LEU A 67 24.51 2.01 7.61
C LEU A 67 23.22 1.20 7.54
N PHE A 68 22.70 1.01 6.32
CA PHE A 68 21.34 0.49 6.10
C PHE A 68 21.33 -0.57 4.99
N ASN A 69 22.40 -1.37 4.86
CA ASN A 69 22.49 -2.36 3.79
C ASN A 69 21.38 -3.41 3.92
N ALA A 70 20.43 -3.35 2.99
CA ALA A 70 19.27 -4.24 2.90
C ALA A 70 19.62 -5.74 2.89
N SER A 71 20.84 -6.11 2.49
CA SER A 71 21.26 -7.52 2.42
C SER A 71 21.76 -8.11 3.73
N ASP A 72 22.19 -7.30 4.71
CA ASP A 72 22.95 -7.81 5.87
C ASP A 72 22.06 -8.58 6.87
N ALA A 73 20.77 -8.21 6.97
CA ALA A 73 19.82 -8.89 7.86
C ALA A 73 19.32 -10.24 7.31
N TYR A 74 19.38 -10.40 5.99
CA TYR A 74 18.87 -11.56 5.28
C TYR A 74 20.01 -12.45 4.74
N ASP A 75 21.16 -12.48 5.41
CA ASP A 75 22.29 -13.30 4.99
C ASP A 75 21.99 -14.80 5.24
N TYR A 76 21.69 -15.51 4.14
CA TYR A 76 21.37 -16.92 4.14
C TYR A 76 22.64 -17.74 4.33
N ALA A 77 22.86 -18.30 5.53
CA ALA A 77 23.98 -19.20 5.79
C ALA A 77 24.00 -20.39 4.79
N ASP A 78 25.18 -20.69 4.25
CA ASP A 78 25.41 -21.83 3.35
C ASP A 78 24.93 -23.15 3.99
N GLY A 79 23.86 -23.74 3.43
CA GLY A 79 23.50 -25.14 3.69
C GLY A 79 22.08 -25.42 4.21
N ASP A 80 21.07 -24.63 3.85
CA ASP A 80 19.69 -25.08 4.07
C ASP A 80 19.27 -26.15 3.03
N ASP A 81 19.02 -27.36 3.53
CA ASP A 81 18.68 -28.56 2.74
C ASP A 81 17.24 -28.51 2.16
N SER A 82 16.44 -27.49 2.50
CA SER A 82 15.04 -27.34 2.08
C SER A 82 14.88 -27.03 0.57
N ILE A 83 15.79 -26.25 -0.02
CA ILE A 83 15.75 -25.80 -1.42
C ILE A 83 16.32 -26.88 -2.39
N ALA A 84 17.12 -27.83 -1.87
CA ALA A 84 17.84 -28.82 -2.69
C ALA A 84 16.93 -29.80 -3.46
N ASN A 85 15.65 -29.95 -3.05
CA ASN A 85 14.70 -30.84 -3.73
C ASN A 85 14.03 -30.21 -4.97
N ALA A 86 14.10 -28.88 -5.16
CA ALA A 86 13.43 -28.19 -6.27
C ALA A 86 14.08 -28.45 -7.64
N ARG A 87 15.38 -28.78 -7.67
CA ARG A 87 16.15 -28.95 -8.91
C ARG A 87 15.67 -30.09 -9.80
N GLU A 88 15.08 -31.16 -9.24
CA GLU A 88 14.59 -32.30 -10.04
C GLU A 88 13.23 -32.04 -10.72
N THR A 89 12.53 -30.95 -10.35
CA THR A 89 11.16 -30.67 -10.81
C THR A 89 11.04 -29.45 -11.74
N LEU A 90 12.00 -28.53 -11.72
CA LEU A 90 11.96 -27.31 -12.53
C LEU A 90 12.38 -27.57 -13.99
N PRO A 91 11.74 -26.93 -14.99
CA PRO A 91 12.16 -27.03 -16.38
C PRO A 91 13.49 -26.28 -16.64
N ALA A 92 14.22 -26.71 -17.67
CA ALA A 92 15.48 -26.05 -18.08
C ALA A 92 15.25 -24.61 -18.57
N THR A 93 14.06 -24.31 -19.10
CA THR A 93 13.67 -22.98 -19.57
C THR A 93 12.26 -22.67 -19.11
N PHE A 94 12.00 -21.44 -18.68
CA PHE A 94 10.69 -20.99 -18.28
C PHE A 94 10.54 -19.49 -18.52
N ASP A 95 9.33 -19.06 -18.87
CA ASP A 95 9.05 -17.67 -19.22
C ASP A 95 7.60 -17.32 -18.86
N LEU A 96 7.40 -16.40 -17.91
CA LEU A 96 6.07 -15.93 -17.51
C LEU A 96 5.38 -15.15 -18.63
N ARG A 97 6.12 -14.62 -19.61
CA ARG A 97 5.54 -13.92 -20.77
C ARG A 97 4.72 -14.87 -21.64
N ASP A 98 5.12 -16.14 -21.72
CA ASP A 98 4.38 -17.17 -22.46
C ASP A 98 3.01 -17.48 -21.81
N GLN A 99 2.85 -17.15 -20.53
CA GLN A 99 1.58 -17.28 -19.80
C GLN A 99 0.69 -16.04 -19.92
N GLY A 100 1.22 -14.92 -20.44
CA GLY A 100 0.48 -13.68 -20.62
C GLY A 100 0.22 -12.89 -19.33
N VAL A 101 0.92 -13.22 -18.24
CA VAL A 101 0.78 -12.58 -16.91
C VAL A 101 1.79 -11.45 -16.67
N VAL A 102 2.72 -11.21 -17.60
CA VAL A 102 3.71 -10.12 -17.50
C VAL A 102 3.19 -8.91 -18.28
N THR A 103 3.07 -7.77 -17.58
CA THR A 103 2.64 -6.49 -18.15
C THR A 103 3.73 -5.85 -19.04
N PRO A 104 3.40 -4.86 -19.90
CA PRO A 104 4.38 -4.16 -20.72
C PRO A 104 5.54 -3.51 -19.93
N VAL A 105 6.66 -3.26 -20.61
CA VAL A 105 7.81 -2.53 -20.05
C VAL A 105 7.53 -1.03 -20.06
N LYS A 106 7.52 -0.42 -18.87
CA LYS A 106 7.30 1.02 -18.66
C LYS A 106 8.63 1.80 -18.66
N LEU A 107 8.57 3.14 -18.57
CA LEU A 107 9.73 4.03 -18.62
C LEU A 107 9.90 4.87 -17.33
N GLN A 108 10.98 4.63 -16.59
CA GLN A 108 11.27 5.32 -15.30
C GLN A 108 11.72 6.78 -15.42
N ASN A 109 12.11 7.24 -16.60
CA ASN A 109 12.59 8.61 -16.78
C ASN A 109 11.50 9.62 -16.36
N PRO A 110 11.86 10.75 -15.73
CA PRO A 110 13.23 11.26 -15.57
C PRO A 110 13.94 10.83 -14.27
N TRP A 111 13.28 10.05 -13.42
CA TRP A 111 13.76 9.76 -12.07
C TRP A 111 14.57 8.46 -11.95
N ALA A 112 15.19 8.27 -10.79
CA ALA A 112 15.97 7.09 -10.44
C ALA A 112 15.15 6.11 -9.57
N THR A 113 13.92 5.82 -10.01
CA THR A 113 12.90 5.03 -9.29
C THR A 113 12.83 3.57 -9.76
N CYS A 114 13.89 3.05 -10.38
CA CYS A 114 13.96 1.66 -10.88
C CYS A 114 13.51 0.62 -9.84
N TRP A 115 13.80 0.85 -8.56
CA TRP A 115 13.37 0.02 -7.44
C TRP A 115 11.84 -0.12 -7.35
N GLY A 116 11.11 0.99 -7.54
CA GLY A 116 9.65 1.02 -7.54
C GLY A 116 9.08 0.34 -8.78
N PHE A 117 9.67 0.55 -9.96
CA PHE A 117 9.28 -0.16 -11.18
C PHE A 117 9.51 -1.67 -11.08
N ALA A 118 10.61 -2.10 -10.48
CA ALA A 118 10.90 -3.53 -10.31
C ALA A 118 9.93 -4.20 -9.32
N ALA A 119 9.61 -3.52 -8.22
CA ALA A 119 8.61 -3.98 -7.25
C ALA A 119 7.21 -4.02 -7.87
N ILE A 120 6.74 -2.93 -8.49
CA ILE A 120 5.42 -2.87 -9.11
C ILE A 120 5.28 -3.87 -10.26
N ALA A 121 6.31 -4.07 -11.10
CA ALA A 121 6.25 -5.09 -12.15
C ALA A 121 6.21 -6.53 -11.58
N ALA A 122 6.84 -6.77 -10.43
CA ALA A 122 6.71 -8.03 -9.71
C ALA A 122 5.27 -8.20 -9.18
N SER A 123 4.74 -7.17 -8.52
CA SER A 123 3.37 -7.12 -8.00
C SER A 123 2.31 -7.37 -9.06
N GLU A 124 2.39 -6.68 -10.21
CA GLU A 124 1.46 -6.85 -11.32
C GLU A 124 1.46 -8.30 -11.82
N THR A 125 2.63 -8.92 -11.89
CA THR A 125 2.76 -10.30 -12.37
C THR A 125 2.17 -11.30 -11.38
N SER A 126 2.42 -11.11 -10.08
CA SER A 126 1.84 -11.95 -9.03
C SER A 126 0.32 -11.83 -8.99
N ILE A 127 -0.22 -10.61 -9.02
CA ILE A 127 -1.68 -10.36 -9.03
C ILE A 127 -2.36 -11.05 -10.23
N LEU A 128 -1.81 -10.88 -11.43
CA LEU A 128 -2.38 -11.52 -12.63
C LEU A 128 -2.31 -13.05 -12.55
N SER A 129 -1.21 -13.59 -12.03
CA SER A 129 -1.01 -15.04 -11.87
C SER A 129 -1.97 -15.64 -10.86
N GLU A 130 -2.15 -15.00 -9.71
CA GLU A 130 -3.07 -15.43 -8.64
C GLU A 130 -4.53 -15.38 -9.10
N LEU A 131 -4.93 -14.29 -9.76
CA LEU A 131 -6.26 -14.16 -10.38
C LEU A 131 -6.52 -15.21 -11.49
N GLY A 132 -5.48 -15.90 -11.97
CA GLY A 132 -5.59 -16.82 -13.09
C GLY A 132 -6.04 -16.13 -14.39
N THR A 133 -5.69 -14.85 -14.56
CA THR A 133 -6.05 -14.02 -15.73
C THR A 133 -4.81 -13.59 -16.49
N THR A 134 -4.98 -13.15 -17.73
CA THR A 134 -3.88 -12.56 -18.51
C THR A 134 -3.98 -11.05 -18.57
N TYR A 135 -2.87 -10.36 -18.86
CA TYR A 135 -2.86 -8.92 -19.15
C TYR A 135 -3.79 -8.55 -20.32
N ALA A 136 -3.93 -9.44 -21.31
CA ALA A 136 -4.83 -9.22 -22.44
C ALA A 136 -6.33 -9.23 -22.04
N GLU A 137 -6.67 -9.92 -20.95
CA GLU A 137 -8.04 -10.00 -20.41
C GLU A 137 -8.29 -8.96 -19.32
N ASN A 138 -7.27 -8.69 -18.50
CA ASN A 138 -7.28 -7.70 -17.43
C ASN A 138 -6.03 -6.81 -17.53
N PRO A 139 -6.11 -5.64 -18.21
CA PRO A 139 -4.96 -4.78 -18.46
C PRO A 139 -4.57 -4.02 -17.18
N LEU A 140 -3.91 -4.73 -16.27
CA LEU A 140 -3.39 -4.18 -15.02
C LEU A 140 -2.21 -3.24 -15.30
N ASP A 141 -2.26 -2.06 -14.70
CA ASP A 141 -1.22 -1.03 -14.76
C ASP A 141 -1.23 -0.27 -13.43
N LEU A 142 -0.26 -0.56 -12.56
CA LEU A 142 -0.13 0.00 -11.22
C LEU A 142 0.84 1.17 -11.19
N SER A 143 0.65 2.10 -10.26
CA SER A 143 1.41 3.34 -10.16
C SER A 143 2.74 3.20 -9.44
N GLU A 144 3.84 3.38 -10.16
CA GLU A 144 5.16 3.58 -9.54
C GLU A 144 5.31 4.94 -8.87
N HIS A 145 4.54 5.95 -9.32
CA HIS A 145 4.60 7.30 -8.77
C HIS A 145 4.07 7.35 -7.34
N HIS A 146 2.93 6.70 -7.09
CA HIS A 146 2.33 6.58 -5.75
C HIS A 146 3.30 5.95 -4.76
N LEU A 147 3.86 4.80 -5.12
CA LEU A 147 4.86 4.10 -4.33
C LEU A 147 6.07 5.00 -4.03
N ALA A 148 6.67 5.58 -5.07
CA ALA A 148 7.88 6.39 -4.92
C ALA A 148 7.66 7.68 -4.11
N TRP A 149 6.50 8.32 -4.25
CA TRP A 149 6.18 9.55 -3.53
C TRP A 149 5.96 9.30 -2.04
N PHE A 150 5.15 8.31 -1.69
CA PHE A 150 4.82 8.03 -0.30
C PHE A 150 5.93 7.31 0.48
N SER A 151 6.91 6.71 -0.19
CA SER A 151 8.13 6.22 0.46
C SER A 151 8.96 7.31 1.11
N PHE A 152 8.92 8.56 0.61
CA PHE A 152 9.80 9.63 1.07
C PHE A 152 9.07 10.91 1.45
N THR A 153 7.83 10.80 1.91
CA THR A 153 7.04 11.90 2.45
C THR A 153 6.45 11.53 3.81
N ALA A 154 6.66 12.39 4.80
CA ALA A 154 6.11 12.23 6.14
C ALA A 154 4.60 12.48 6.19
N LEU A 155 3.94 11.84 7.16
CA LEU A 155 2.58 12.16 7.57
C LEU A 155 2.47 13.64 7.98
N PRO A 156 1.35 14.32 7.65
CA PRO A 156 1.10 15.66 8.17
C PRO A 156 1.03 15.68 9.70
N GLU A 157 1.47 16.80 10.27
CA GLU A 157 1.39 17.08 11.71
C GLU A 157 -0.08 17.14 12.23
N ASP A 158 -1.04 17.36 11.33
CA ASP A 158 -2.47 17.40 11.60
C ASP A 158 -3.23 16.21 10.98
N THR A 159 -2.54 15.11 10.70
CA THR A 159 -3.18 13.89 10.17
C THR A 159 -4.32 13.41 11.07
N ALA A 160 -5.46 13.13 10.44
CA ALA A 160 -6.64 12.59 11.11
C ALA A 160 -6.66 11.05 11.13
N MET A 161 -5.91 10.40 10.23
CA MET A 161 -5.97 8.94 10.06
C MET A 161 -5.09 8.20 11.07
N TYR A 162 -3.89 8.72 11.35
CA TYR A 162 -3.00 8.20 12.40
C TYR A 162 -2.51 9.32 13.31
N PRO A 163 -3.38 9.90 14.16
CA PRO A 163 -3.02 11.07 14.97
C PRO A 163 -1.86 10.84 15.95
N SER A 164 -1.65 9.60 16.42
CA SER A 164 -0.52 9.28 17.30
C SER A 164 0.82 9.20 16.57
N GLN A 165 0.80 9.06 15.23
CA GLN A 165 1.97 9.00 14.35
C GLN A 165 2.15 10.27 13.51
N ALA A 166 1.56 11.39 13.96
CA ALA A 166 1.67 12.67 13.26
C ALA A 166 3.14 13.11 13.10
N GLY A 167 3.54 13.48 11.87
CA GLY A 167 4.92 13.85 11.54
C GLY A 167 5.88 12.69 11.32
N GLU A 168 5.43 11.44 11.42
CA GLU A 168 6.27 10.27 11.12
C GLU A 168 6.58 10.14 9.63
N GLY A 169 7.79 9.69 9.29
CA GLY A 169 8.24 9.41 7.93
C GLY A 169 9.47 10.21 7.52
N TYR A 170 9.68 10.36 6.22
CA TYR A 170 10.87 11.02 5.67
C TYR A 170 10.63 12.49 5.31
N TYR A 171 11.70 13.25 5.51
CA TYR A 171 11.84 14.64 5.11
C TYR A 171 13.09 14.83 4.25
N THR A 172 13.06 15.84 3.39
CA THR A 172 14.22 16.22 2.58
C THR A 172 15.01 17.35 3.24
N LEU A 173 16.33 17.34 3.10
CA LEU A 173 17.21 18.41 3.60
C LEU A 173 17.14 19.66 2.72
N ASP A 174 16.89 19.48 1.42
CA ASP A 174 16.94 20.51 0.40
C ASP A 174 15.56 20.97 -0.09
N GLY A 175 14.48 20.27 0.30
CA GLY A 175 13.12 20.55 -0.15
C GLY A 175 12.87 20.16 -1.62
N SER A 176 13.75 19.39 -2.25
CA SER A 176 13.63 19.07 -3.68
C SER A 176 12.79 17.81 -3.91
N GLN A 177 12.01 17.79 -4.99
CA GLN A 177 11.28 16.59 -5.42
C GLN A 177 12.22 15.48 -5.91
N ALA A 178 13.43 15.84 -6.38
CA ALA A 178 14.48 14.87 -6.72
C ALA A 178 14.91 14.07 -5.48
N SER A 179 14.90 14.70 -4.30
CA SER A 179 15.10 14.00 -3.02
C SER A 179 13.88 13.22 -2.58
N VAL A 180 12.67 13.43 -3.12
CA VAL A 180 11.51 12.56 -2.86
C VAL A 180 11.55 11.36 -3.81
N LEU A 181 11.63 11.61 -5.12
CA LEU A 181 11.67 10.62 -6.20
C LEU A 181 13.10 10.12 -6.48
N ALA A 182 13.82 9.75 -5.41
CA ALA A 182 15.21 9.29 -5.47
C ALA A 182 15.32 7.76 -5.29
N PRO A 183 16.54 7.20 -5.48
CA PRO A 183 16.79 5.77 -5.33
C PRO A 183 16.39 5.22 -3.95
N ALA A 184 16.01 3.94 -3.94
CA ALA A 184 15.74 3.13 -2.74
C ALA A 184 15.95 1.64 -3.06
N SER A 185 15.51 0.75 -2.16
CA SER A 185 15.57 -0.70 -2.29
C SER A 185 14.16 -1.32 -2.37
N GLY A 186 14.07 -2.62 -2.67
CA GLY A 186 12.80 -3.36 -2.62
C GLY A 186 12.17 -3.38 -1.22
N LEU A 187 12.98 -3.43 -0.16
CA LEU A 187 12.51 -3.31 1.23
C LEU A 187 11.69 -2.04 1.49
N THR A 188 12.07 -0.93 0.88
CA THR A 188 11.29 0.30 0.97
C THR A 188 9.92 0.15 0.31
N ALA A 189 9.82 -0.63 -0.78
CA ALA A 189 8.53 -0.97 -1.35
C ALA A 189 7.71 -1.86 -0.39
N THR A 190 8.33 -2.88 0.21
CA THR A 190 7.67 -3.76 1.20
C THR A 190 7.12 -2.97 2.39
N SER A 191 7.90 -2.07 2.98
CA SER A 191 7.48 -1.27 4.14
C SER A 191 6.32 -0.31 3.80
N VAL A 192 6.31 0.27 2.60
CA VAL A 192 5.18 1.11 2.14
C VAL A 192 3.93 0.28 1.85
N LEU A 193 4.06 -0.77 1.05
CA LEU A 193 2.92 -1.61 0.64
C LEU A 193 2.29 -2.35 1.83
N SER A 194 3.10 -2.84 2.78
CA SER A 194 2.63 -3.51 4.00
C SER A 194 1.86 -2.56 4.93
N SER A 195 2.15 -1.25 4.86
CA SER A 195 1.44 -0.20 5.59
C SER A 195 0.08 0.17 4.99
N GLY A 196 -0.36 -0.54 3.93
CA GLY A 196 -1.61 -0.25 3.22
C GLY A 196 -1.54 0.97 2.30
N ILE A 197 -0.33 1.45 2.00
CA ILE A 197 -0.08 2.55 1.08
C ILE A 197 0.14 1.94 -0.30
N GLY A 198 -0.93 1.89 -1.09
CA GLY A 198 -0.91 1.29 -2.41
C GLY A 198 -0.93 -0.25 -2.40
N PRO A 199 -0.71 -0.86 -3.58
CA PRO A 199 -0.54 -0.19 -4.86
C PRO A 199 -1.89 0.38 -5.34
N VAL A 200 -1.83 1.40 -6.19
CA VAL A 200 -3.01 1.98 -6.86
C VAL A 200 -2.84 1.86 -8.38
N PRO A 201 -3.91 1.99 -9.19
CA PRO A 201 -3.77 2.01 -10.64
C PRO A 201 -2.97 3.24 -11.08
N GLU A 202 -2.21 3.10 -12.16
CA GLU A 202 -1.44 4.19 -12.80
C GLU A 202 -2.34 5.38 -13.16
N SER A 203 -3.62 5.14 -13.47
CA SER A 203 -4.59 6.21 -13.73
C SER A 203 -4.91 7.09 -12.51
N SER A 204 -4.70 6.58 -11.29
CA SER A 204 -4.98 7.32 -10.04
C SER A 204 -3.81 8.21 -9.64
N ALA A 205 -2.58 7.75 -9.89
CA ALA A 205 -1.36 8.54 -9.68
C ALA A 205 -0.41 8.37 -10.88
N PRO A 206 -0.66 9.08 -11.99
CA PRO A 206 0.15 8.91 -13.20
C PRO A 206 1.61 9.29 -12.99
N TYR A 207 2.52 8.61 -13.68
CA TYR A 207 3.95 8.84 -13.67
C TYR A 207 4.34 10.09 -14.49
N HIS A 208 3.79 11.23 -14.11
CA HIS A 208 4.14 12.54 -14.61
C HIS A 208 3.82 13.64 -13.59
N GLY A 209 4.61 14.71 -13.61
CA GLY A 209 4.25 15.94 -12.91
C GLY A 209 3.21 16.75 -13.67
N VAL A 210 2.71 17.81 -13.04
CA VAL A 210 1.80 18.79 -13.64
C VAL A 210 2.48 20.15 -13.70
N ASN A 211 2.43 20.79 -14.87
CA ASN A 211 2.95 22.14 -15.01
C ASN A 211 2.02 23.14 -14.31
N SER A 212 2.54 23.86 -13.30
CA SER A 212 1.75 24.80 -12.48
C SER A 212 1.11 25.96 -13.25
N GLU A 213 1.62 26.33 -14.44
CA GLU A 213 1.03 27.39 -15.27
C GLU A 213 -0.08 26.88 -16.19
N THR A 214 0.02 25.64 -16.66
CA THR A 214 -0.89 25.11 -17.70
C THR A 214 -1.88 24.08 -17.18
N GLY A 215 -1.59 23.41 -16.06
CA GLY A 215 -2.38 22.29 -15.54
C GLY A 215 -2.20 20.98 -16.31
N GLU A 216 -1.25 20.92 -17.25
CA GLU A 216 -0.98 19.76 -18.10
C GLU A 216 0.48 19.33 -17.94
N PRO A 217 0.82 18.06 -18.18
CA PRO A 217 2.20 17.61 -18.11
C PRO A 217 3.06 18.17 -19.25
N THR A 218 4.30 18.56 -18.94
CA THR A 218 5.28 19.02 -19.92
C THR A 218 6.03 17.84 -20.50
N ILE A 219 6.05 17.73 -21.83
CA ILE A 219 6.79 16.66 -22.54
C ILE A 219 8.19 17.13 -22.92
N VAL A 220 9.21 16.35 -22.55
CA VAL A 220 10.59 16.50 -23.01
C VAL A 220 10.77 15.74 -24.33
N TYR A 221 11.42 16.38 -25.31
CA TYR A 221 11.62 15.81 -26.64
C TYR A 221 13.09 15.47 -26.88
N THR A 222 13.32 14.36 -27.57
CA THR A 222 14.63 13.98 -28.11
C THR A 222 15.18 15.03 -29.09
N PRO A 223 16.49 15.06 -29.38
CA PRO A 223 17.05 15.96 -30.41
C PRO A 223 16.47 15.78 -31.81
N SER A 224 15.86 14.62 -32.11
CA SER A 224 15.17 14.33 -33.37
C SER A 224 13.70 14.78 -33.37
N GLY A 225 13.21 15.34 -32.27
CA GLY A 225 11.84 15.87 -32.12
C GLY A 225 10.78 14.82 -31.80
N GLN A 226 11.16 13.62 -31.36
CA GLN A 226 10.21 12.63 -30.82
C GLN A 226 10.01 12.86 -29.31
N PRO A 227 8.78 12.70 -28.78
CA PRO A 227 8.54 12.79 -27.34
C PRO A 227 9.33 11.69 -26.62
N ALA A 228 9.97 12.03 -25.51
CA ALA A 228 10.90 11.16 -24.80
C ALA A 228 10.38 10.73 -23.43
N TYR A 229 10.03 11.69 -22.57
CA TYR A 229 9.53 11.46 -21.21
C TYR A 229 8.92 12.77 -20.67
N TYR A 230 8.33 12.73 -19.47
CA TYR A 230 7.76 13.90 -18.80
C TYR A 230 8.80 14.73 -18.05
N SER A 231 8.61 16.05 -17.97
CA SER A 231 9.58 16.98 -17.39
C SER A 231 9.77 16.76 -15.89
N ASP A 232 11.03 16.78 -15.44
CA ASP A 232 11.43 16.81 -14.03
C ASP A 232 11.23 18.18 -13.39
N GLU A 233 10.94 19.22 -14.18
CA GLU A 233 10.62 20.58 -13.70
C GLU A 233 9.12 20.80 -13.37
N ASP A 234 8.26 19.84 -13.71
CA ASP A 234 6.84 19.90 -13.33
C ASP A 234 6.66 19.57 -11.85
N ASP A 235 5.47 19.83 -11.28
CA ASP A 235 5.13 19.47 -9.90
C ASP A 235 4.68 18.02 -9.83
N TRP A 236 5.48 17.16 -9.20
CA TRP A 236 5.20 15.73 -9.03
C TRP A 236 4.53 15.41 -7.68
N SER A 237 4.04 16.40 -6.93
CA SER A 237 3.36 16.10 -5.67
C SER A 237 2.05 15.34 -5.88
N LEU A 238 1.80 14.37 -5.00
CA LEU A 238 0.50 13.72 -4.85
C LEU A 238 -0.25 14.32 -3.67
N ASP A 239 -1.58 14.27 -3.75
CA ASP A 239 -2.44 14.72 -2.66
C ASP A 239 -2.29 13.75 -1.49
N GLU A 240 -2.16 14.30 -0.28
CA GLU A 240 -2.01 13.49 0.94
C GLU A 240 -3.17 12.51 1.14
N SER A 241 -4.36 12.88 0.66
CA SER A 241 -5.53 12.02 0.77
C SER A 241 -5.46 10.75 -0.09
N ASP A 242 -4.48 10.64 -1.00
CA ASP A 242 -4.18 9.43 -1.76
C ASP A 242 -3.24 8.46 -1.01
N ARG A 243 -2.66 8.85 0.14
CA ARG A 243 -1.63 8.05 0.85
C ARG A 243 -2.08 6.61 1.08
N PHE A 244 -3.20 6.42 1.75
CA PHE A 244 -3.71 5.10 2.10
C PHE A 244 -4.71 4.54 1.07
N ALA A 245 -4.69 5.07 -0.15
CA ALA A 245 -5.41 4.45 -1.26
C ALA A 245 -4.71 3.12 -1.61
N THR A 246 -5.48 2.05 -1.73
CA THR A 246 -4.97 0.74 -2.13
C THR A 246 -6.00 -0.01 -2.98
N SER A 247 -5.53 -0.71 -3.99
CA SER A 247 -6.30 -1.67 -4.79
C SER A 247 -6.06 -3.11 -4.37
N ALA A 248 -5.00 -3.37 -3.60
CA ALA A 248 -4.65 -4.69 -3.13
C ALA A 248 -3.83 -4.65 -1.85
N GLU A 249 -4.24 -5.42 -0.85
CA GLU A 249 -3.48 -5.57 0.39
C GLU A 249 -2.29 -6.50 0.15
N LEU A 250 -1.09 -6.10 0.56
CA LEU A 250 0.07 -6.99 0.54
C LEU A 250 -0.17 -8.14 1.52
N GLU A 251 -0.03 -9.38 1.03
CA GLU A 251 -0.13 -10.59 1.86
C GLU A 251 1.26 -11.04 2.31
N GLU A 252 2.21 -11.07 1.37
CA GLU A 252 3.52 -11.65 1.59
C GLU A 252 4.55 -10.92 0.73
N SER A 253 5.64 -10.51 1.36
CA SER A 253 6.86 -10.12 0.65
C SER A 253 8.00 -11.01 1.13
N SER A 254 8.58 -11.79 0.23
CA SER A 254 9.62 -12.76 0.58
C SER A 254 10.95 -12.35 -0.04
N ILE A 255 11.94 -12.12 0.81
CA ILE A 255 13.30 -11.75 0.40
C ILE A 255 14.10 -13.03 0.26
N LEU A 256 14.42 -13.43 -0.97
CA LEU A 256 15.03 -14.72 -1.28
C LEU A 256 16.56 -14.67 -1.16
N PRO A 257 17.23 -15.83 -1.02
CA PRO A 257 18.68 -15.90 -1.07
C PRO A 257 19.23 -15.35 -2.39
N SER A 258 20.25 -14.49 -2.31
CA SER A 258 20.93 -14.02 -3.52
C SER A 258 21.78 -15.12 -4.17
N PRO A 259 21.78 -15.26 -5.50
CA PRO A 259 22.78 -16.04 -6.25
C PRO A 259 24.22 -15.53 -6.08
N ALA A 260 24.41 -14.27 -5.68
CA ALA A 260 25.71 -13.66 -5.44
C ALA A 260 26.02 -13.64 -3.94
N GLY A 261 26.71 -14.69 -3.47
CA GLY A 261 27.18 -14.80 -2.09
C GLY A 261 28.62 -14.30 -1.93
N THR A 262 29.08 -14.26 -0.69
CA THR A 262 30.49 -14.04 -0.36
C THR A 262 30.98 -15.02 0.69
N ASP A 263 32.25 -15.43 0.59
CA ASP A 263 32.90 -16.25 1.63
C ASP A 263 33.29 -15.42 2.85
N GLU A 264 33.82 -16.08 3.90
CA GLU A 264 34.30 -15.43 5.13
C GLU A 264 35.33 -14.30 4.92
N ASN A 265 35.95 -14.22 3.74
CA ASN A 265 36.93 -13.19 3.38
C ASN A 265 36.34 -12.08 2.49
N GLY A 266 35.04 -12.12 2.19
CA GLY A 266 34.36 -11.22 1.27
C GLY A 266 34.65 -11.52 -0.21
N ALA A 267 35.12 -12.72 -0.55
CA ALA A 267 35.30 -13.12 -1.94
C ALA A 267 34.00 -13.73 -2.50
N TYR A 268 33.65 -13.38 -3.74
CA TYR A 268 32.45 -13.85 -4.41
C TYR A 268 32.36 -15.38 -4.41
N THR A 269 31.17 -15.87 -4.07
CA THR A 269 30.76 -17.27 -4.21
C THR A 269 29.43 -17.33 -4.96
N TYR A 270 29.30 -18.28 -5.87
CA TYR A 270 28.02 -18.55 -6.52
C TYR A 270 27.13 -19.38 -5.57
N ASN A 271 25.95 -18.84 -5.26
CA ASN A 271 24.95 -19.51 -4.44
C ASN A 271 23.87 -20.17 -5.31
N GLU A 272 23.99 -21.48 -5.49
CA GLU A 272 23.02 -22.27 -6.26
C GLU A 272 21.64 -22.30 -5.59
N ALA A 273 21.57 -22.26 -4.26
CA ALA A 273 20.30 -22.21 -3.55
C ALA A 273 19.53 -20.91 -3.84
N GLY A 274 20.23 -19.77 -3.94
CA GLY A 274 19.64 -18.51 -4.39
C GLY A 274 19.05 -18.57 -5.79
N THR A 275 19.76 -19.21 -6.72
CA THR A 275 19.22 -19.45 -8.08
C THR A 275 17.99 -20.34 -8.04
N LEU A 276 17.99 -21.40 -7.23
CA LEU A 276 16.83 -22.30 -7.13
C LEU A 276 15.63 -21.64 -6.46
N ALA A 277 15.83 -20.78 -5.46
CA ALA A 277 14.76 -20.02 -4.81
C ALA A 277 14.06 -19.08 -5.80
N ILE A 278 14.83 -18.27 -6.54
CA ILE A 278 14.27 -17.38 -7.57
C ILE A 278 13.49 -18.19 -8.62
N LYS A 279 14.05 -19.31 -9.12
CA LYS A 279 13.34 -20.16 -10.10
C LYS A 279 12.06 -20.76 -9.53
N SER A 280 12.06 -21.17 -8.26
CA SER A 280 10.89 -21.71 -7.60
C SER A 280 9.75 -20.70 -7.55
N GLU A 281 10.04 -19.46 -7.17
CA GLU A 281 9.03 -18.39 -7.14
C GLU A 281 8.53 -18.02 -8.53
N VAL A 282 9.43 -17.84 -9.49
CA VAL A 282 9.05 -17.57 -10.89
C VAL A 282 8.18 -18.71 -11.45
N ALA A 283 8.47 -19.98 -11.11
CA ALA A 283 7.67 -21.12 -11.53
C ALA A 283 6.26 -21.15 -10.93
N LYS A 284 6.06 -20.55 -9.74
CA LYS A 284 4.75 -20.41 -9.07
C LYS A 284 3.89 -19.28 -9.67
N GLY A 285 4.46 -18.41 -10.51
CA GLY A 285 3.79 -17.21 -11.03
C GLY A 285 4.31 -15.91 -10.41
N ASN A 286 5.22 -15.99 -9.44
CA ASN A 286 5.73 -14.84 -8.71
C ASN A 286 6.99 -14.31 -9.42
N ALA A 287 6.87 -13.17 -10.10
CA ALA A 287 8.05 -12.51 -10.64
C ALA A 287 8.90 -11.92 -9.51
N VAL A 288 10.21 -11.86 -9.70
CA VAL A 288 11.16 -11.53 -8.60
C VAL A 288 11.86 -10.23 -8.91
N SER A 289 11.66 -9.20 -8.10
CA SER A 289 12.46 -7.97 -8.13
C SER A 289 13.88 -8.28 -7.68
N ILE A 290 14.90 -7.75 -8.35
CA ILE A 290 16.30 -7.85 -7.93
C ILE A 290 16.97 -6.48 -8.05
N THR A 291 18.00 -6.25 -7.23
CA THR A 291 18.97 -5.19 -7.49
C THR A 291 20.23 -5.79 -8.12
N TYR A 292 20.93 -5.02 -8.94
CA TYR A 292 22.22 -5.41 -9.50
C TYR A 292 22.99 -4.17 -9.97
N ARG A 293 24.23 -4.38 -10.43
CA ARG A 293 25.01 -3.33 -11.09
C ARG A 293 24.79 -3.39 -12.60
N ALA A 294 24.14 -2.37 -13.11
CA ALA A 294 24.04 -2.06 -14.52
C ALA A 294 25.13 -1.09 -15.00
N ASP A 295 25.40 -1.13 -16.32
CA ASP A 295 26.26 -0.14 -17.01
C ASP A 295 25.76 1.30 -16.81
N GLN A 296 24.44 1.44 -16.65
CA GLN A 296 23.71 2.67 -16.42
C GLN A 296 22.46 2.41 -15.57
N SER A 297 22.06 3.37 -14.74
CA SER A 297 20.88 3.29 -13.87
C SER A 297 19.62 3.87 -14.53
N SER A 298 19.79 4.83 -15.45
CA SER A 298 18.68 5.48 -16.15
C SER A 298 18.87 5.46 -17.68
N PRO A 299 17.78 5.43 -18.46
CA PRO A 299 17.83 5.57 -19.92
C PRO A 299 18.56 6.85 -20.35
N GLY A 300 19.62 6.69 -21.16
CA GLY A 300 20.37 7.81 -21.74
C GLY A 300 21.52 8.34 -20.88
N GLN A 301 21.74 7.80 -19.68
CA GLN A 301 22.96 8.03 -18.92
C GLN A 301 24.18 7.53 -19.71
N ILE A 302 25.29 8.24 -19.62
CA ILE A 302 26.54 7.81 -20.26
C ILE A 302 27.12 6.67 -19.42
N ALA A 303 27.14 5.47 -20.00
CA ALA A 303 27.78 4.31 -19.39
C ALA A 303 29.28 4.58 -19.16
N ASP A 304 29.80 4.06 -18.06
CA ASP A 304 31.24 4.10 -17.78
C ASP A 304 31.98 3.20 -18.77
N PRO A 305 32.84 3.75 -19.64
CA PRO A 305 33.54 2.96 -20.65
C PRO A 305 34.55 1.97 -20.05
N GLU A 306 34.94 2.13 -18.78
CA GLU A 306 35.83 1.18 -18.08
C GLU A 306 35.04 -0.01 -17.49
N HIS A 307 33.73 0.13 -17.29
CA HIS A 307 32.86 -0.86 -16.63
C HIS A 307 31.63 -1.15 -17.51
N TYR A 308 31.87 -1.80 -18.65
CA TYR A 308 30.85 -2.12 -19.65
C TYR A 308 30.55 -3.63 -19.64
N TYR A 309 29.43 -3.99 -19.02
CA TYR A 309 29.05 -5.37 -18.69
C TYR A 309 28.04 -5.97 -19.66
N ILE A 310 27.27 -5.16 -20.40
CA ILE A 310 26.30 -5.67 -21.38
C ILE A 310 26.95 -5.92 -22.74
N ASN A 311 26.60 -7.02 -23.38
CA ASN A 311 26.89 -7.23 -24.80
C ASN A 311 25.74 -6.63 -25.63
N PRO A 312 25.97 -5.56 -26.42
CA PRO A 312 24.91 -4.87 -27.15
C PRO A 312 24.42 -5.64 -28.39
N GLU A 313 25.12 -6.69 -28.82
CA GLU A 313 24.69 -7.54 -29.95
C GLU A 313 23.64 -8.58 -29.51
N THR A 314 23.78 -9.09 -28.28
CA THR A 314 22.97 -10.19 -27.74
C THR A 314 22.07 -9.77 -26.58
N TRP A 315 22.26 -8.55 -26.06
CA TRP A 315 21.61 -8.04 -24.84
C TRP A 315 21.84 -8.96 -23.64
N ALA A 316 23.05 -9.51 -23.51
CA ALA A 316 23.46 -10.36 -22.41
C ALA A 316 24.37 -9.58 -21.46
N GLN A 317 23.99 -9.46 -20.19
CA GLN A 317 24.74 -8.73 -19.17
C GLN A 317 25.34 -9.67 -18.13
N TYR A 318 26.62 -9.44 -17.81
CA TYR A 318 27.29 -10.10 -16.70
C TYR A 318 28.26 -9.15 -16.01
N THR A 319 27.93 -8.73 -14.79
CA THR A 319 28.84 -7.98 -13.92
C THR A 319 29.75 -8.94 -13.18
N TYR A 320 31.00 -9.03 -13.65
CA TYR A 320 32.03 -9.97 -13.17
C TYR A 320 32.93 -9.37 -12.07
N GLU A 321 32.50 -8.27 -11.45
CA GLU A 321 33.25 -7.56 -10.41
C GLU A 321 32.34 -7.26 -9.22
N GLN A 322 32.82 -7.52 -8.00
CA GLN A 322 32.10 -7.15 -6.78
C GLN A 322 32.09 -5.63 -6.60
N THR A 323 30.93 -5.02 -6.83
CA THR A 323 30.69 -3.59 -6.68
C THR A 323 29.24 -3.35 -6.26
N ALA A 324 28.95 -2.16 -5.75
CA ALA A 324 27.59 -1.81 -5.33
C ALA A 324 26.63 -1.80 -6.53
N GLY A 325 25.43 -2.35 -6.34
CA GLY A 325 24.33 -2.24 -7.29
C GLY A 325 23.92 -0.79 -7.52
N ASN A 326 23.34 -0.53 -8.69
CA ASN A 326 22.86 0.82 -9.07
C ASN A 326 21.53 0.78 -9.84
N HIS A 327 20.96 -0.40 -10.08
CA HIS A 327 19.75 -0.56 -10.86
C HIS A 327 18.93 -1.74 -10.33
N ALA A 328 17.62 -1.70 -10.55
CA ALA A 328 16.70 -2.77 -10.18
C ALA A 328 15.85 -3.20 -11.39
N VAL A 329 15.57 -4.50 -11.48
CA VAL A 329 14.83 -5.14 -12.58
C VAL A 329 14.00 -6.29 -12.04
N THR A 330 13.05 -6.78 -12.82
CA THR A 330 12.21 -7.93 -12.44
C THR A 330 12.60 -9.16 -13.24
N ILE A 331 12.93 -10.27 -12.59
CA ILE A 331 13.14 -11.57 -13.21
C ILE A 331 11.77 -12.20 -13.51
N VAL A 332 11.55 -12.53 -14.78
CA VAL A 332 10.28 -13.10 -15.27
C VAL A 332 10.44 -14.48 -15.91
N GLY A 333 11.67 -15.01 -15.93
CA GLY A 333 11.98 -16.27 -16.56
C GLY A 333 13.47 -16.60 -16.53
N TRP A 334 13.82 -17.73 -17.12
CA TRP A 334 15.20 -18.21 -17.19
C TRP A 334 15.42 -19.18 -18.36
N ASP A 335 16.69 -19.32 -18.76
CA ASP A 335 17.17 -20.31 -19.73
C ASP A 335 18.50 -20.89 -19.25
N ASP A 336 18.49 -22.16 -18.81
CA ASP A 336 19.67 -22.88 -18.30
C ASP A 336 20.73 -23.13 -19.37
N ASP A 337 20.31 -23.20 -20.64
CA ASP A 337 21.19 -23.49 -21.78
C ASP A 337 21.60 -22.19 -22.50
N TYR A 338 21.33 -21.00 -21.93
CA TYR A 338 21.71 -19.72 -22.52
C TYR A 338 23.24 -19.64 -22.67
N PRO A 339 23.79 -19.59 -23.90
CA PRO A 339 25.23 -19.76 -24.10
C PRO A 339 26.05 -18.65 -23.47
N LYS A 340 27.09 -19.00 -22.71
CA LYS A 340 28.02 -18.02 -22.13
C LYS A 340 28.78 -17.21 -23.18
N GLU A 341 28.88 -17.71 -24.41
CA GLU A 341 29.47 -16.97 -25.53
C GLU A 341 28.62 -15.78 -26.00
N ASN A 342 27.37 -15.66 -25.53
CA ASN A 342 26.58 -14.46 -25.78
C ASN A 342 27.01 -13.27 -24.93
N PHE A 343 27.74 -13.48 -23.82
CA PHE A 343 28.27 -12.38 -23.00
C PHE A 343 29.58 -11.83 -23.57
N ASN A 344 30.09 -10.73 -23.00
CA ASN A 344 31.27 -10.03 -23.52
C ASN A 344 32.52 -10.93 -23.62
N GLU A 345 33.19 -10.90 -24.78
CA GLU A 345 34.40 -11.70 -25.02
C GLU A 345 35.52 -11.33 -24.03
N GLY A 346 36.06 -12.33 -23.32
CA GLY A 346 37.09 -12.13 -22.29
C GLY A 346 36.52 -11.94 -20.89
N HIS A 347 35.22 -11.75 -20.77
CA HIS A 347 34.47 -11.60 -19.51
C HIS A 347 33.21 -12.47 -19.51
N GLN A 348 33.28 -13.69 -20.06
CA GLN A 348 32.17 -14.63 -20.03
C GLN A 348 31.94 -15.19 -18.61
N PRO A 349 30.68 -15.53 -18.26
CA PRO A 349 30.41 -16.29 -17.04
C PRO A 349 31.06 -17.67 -17.09
N PRO A 350 31.26 -18.33 -15.93
CA PRO A 350 31.93 -19.63 -15.87
C PRO A 350 31.20 -20.72 -16.67
N GLU A 351 29.87 -20.73 -16.65
CA GLU A 351 29.01 -21.69 -17.35
C GLU A 351 27.83 -20.98 -18.04
N ASP A 352 27.08 -21.75 -18.83
CA ASP A 352 25.83 -21.33 -19.46
C ASP A 352 24.75 -21.05 -18.40
N GLY A 353 23.72 -20.31 -18.80
CA GLY A 353 22.56 -20.02 -17.95
C GLY A 353 22.34 -18.54 -17.71
N ALA A 354 21.11 -18.09 -17.93
CA ALA A 354 20.72 -16.70 -17.72
C ALA A 354 19.27 -16.55 -17.26
N TRP A 355 19.02 -15.47 -16.53
CA TRP A 355 17.71 -14.92 -16.25
C TRP A 355 17.18 -14.15 -17.46
N ILE A 356 15.87 -14.14 -17.61
CA ILE A 356 15.15 -13.21 -18.48
C ILE A 356 14.66 -12.06 -17.60
N ALA A 357 15.23 -10.87 -17.78
CA ALA A 357 14.96 -9.70 -16.95
C ALA A 357 14.11 -8.67 -17.70
N LYS A 358 13.03 -8.22 -17.04
CA LYS A 358 12.18 -7.09 -17.43
C LYS A 358 12.79 -5.81 -16.87
N ASN A 359 13.15 -4.87 -17.76
CA ASN A 359 13.69 -3.57 -17.37
C ASN A 359 12.56 -2.53 -17.23
N SER A 360 12.92 -1.29 -16.87
CA SER A 360 12.04 -0.12 -16.69
C SER A 360 12.41 1.02 -17.65
N TRP A 361 12.92 0.67 -18.83
CA TRP A 361 13.47 1.63 -19.80
C TRP A 361 12.64 1.77 -21.08
N GLY A 362 11.38 1.33 -21.06
CA GLY A 362 10.46 1.38 -22.19
C GLY A 362 10.74 0.32 -23.27
N ALA A 363 9.75 0.12 -24.15
CA ALA A 363 9.79 -0.84 -25.25
C ALA A 363 9.25 -0.24 -26.55
N ASN A 364 9.60 -0.83 -27.70
CA ASN A 364 9.40 -0.20 -29.01
C ASN A 364 7.98 -0.39 -29.57
N ASP A 365 7.23 -1.32 -29.00
CA ASP A 365 5.84 -1.62 -29.25
C ASP A 365 4.88 -0.80 -28.38
N GLN A 366 5.42 -0.03 -27.43
CA GLN A 366 4.66 0.91 -26.61
C GLN A 366 4.55 2.29 -27.27
N GLU A 367 3.53 3.04 -26.87
CA GLU A 367 3.38 4.46 -27.19
C GLU A 367 4.00 5.34 -26.09
N PHE A 368 4.08 6.65 -26.32
CA PHE A 368 4.48 7.59 -25.26
C PHE A 368 3.55 7.44 -24.03
N PRO A 369 4.09 7.45 -22.79
CA PRO A 369 5.49 7.73 -22.42
C PRO A 369 6.43 6.53 -22.48
N ASN A 370 5.92 5.31 -22.59
CA ASN A 370 6.70 4.08 -22.42
C ASN A 370 7.50 3.65 -23.66
N ARG A 371 7.42 4.40 -24.76
CA ARG A 371 8.11 4.07 -26.00
C ARG A 371 9.62 4.30 -25.90
N ASN A 372 10.40 3.22 -26.03
CA ASN A 372 11.85 3.29 -26.23
C ASN A 372 12.32 2.13 -27.13
N ASN A 373 13.59 2.08 -27.53
CA ASN A 373 14.12 0.98 -28.35
C ASN A 373 15.36 0.36 -27.71
N TRP A 374 15.17 -0.18 -26.51
CA TRP A 374 16.22 -0.82 -25.70
C TRP A 374 15.89 -2.30 -25.50
N GLY A 375 16.92 -3.13 -25.32
CA GLY A 375 16.76 -4.57 -25.06
C GLY A 375 16.60 -5.41 -26.33
N ILE A 376 16.39 -6.71 -26.13
CA ILE A 376 16.26 -7.74 -27.18
C ILE A 376 15.16 -7.30 -28.16
N ASP A 377 15.54 -7.03 -29.41
CA ASP A 377 14.65 -6.53 -30.46
C ASP A 377 13.83 -5.28 -30.09
N GLY A 378 14.31 -4.49 -29.11
CA GLY A 378 13.65 -3.30 -28.58
C GLY A 378 12.50 -3.58 -27.62
N SER A 379 12.38 -4.81 -27.09
CA SER A 379 11.29 -5.24 -26.21
C SER A 379 11.41 -4.76 -24.76
N GLY A 380 12.51 -4.14 -24.37
CA GLY A 380 12.80 -3.77 -22.98
C GLY A 380 13.31 -4.93 -22.10
N TYR A 381 13.43 -6.15 -22.64
CA TYR A 381 13.97 -7.32 -21.95
C TYR A 381 15.44 -7.57 -22.31
N PHE A 382 16.16 -8.25 -21.42
CA PHE A 382 17.56 -8.66 -21.64
C PHE A 382 17.89 -9.94 -20.87
N TYR A 383 19.04 -10.54 -21.15
CA TYR A 383 19.54 -11.70 -20.42
C TYR A 383 20.54 -11.27 -19.34
N LEU A 384 20.38 -11.76 -18.12
CA LEU A 384 21.31 -11.52 -17.00
C LEU A 384 21.91 -12.85 -16.55
N SER A 385 23.23 -12.97 -16.51
CA SER A 385 23.91 -14.20 -16.08
C SER A 385 23.49 -14.64 -14.67
N TYR A 386 23.34 -15.95 -14.44
CA TYR A 386 23.18 -16.50 -13.09
C TYR A 386 24.36 -16.17 -12.16
N TYR A 387 25.52 -15.94 -12.76
CA TYR A 387 26.79 -15.74 -12.07
C TYR A 387 27.12 -14.27 -11.81
N ASP A 388 26.21 -13.34 -12.13
CA ASP A 388 26.39 -11.93 -11.82
C ASP A 388 26.76 -11.72 -10.35
N GLN A 389 27.85 -11.00 -10.10
CA GLN A 389 28.45 -10.87 -8.77
C GLN A 389 27.81 -9.77 -7.92
N THR A 390 26.75 -9.14 -8.42
CA THR A 390 26.14 -7.95 -7.81
C THR A 390 24.65 -8.08 -7.57
N ILE A 391 24.05 -9.23 -7.90
CA ILE A 391 22.63 -9.48 -7.60
C ILE A 391 22.43 -9.35 -6.09
N GLY A 392 21.54 -8.44 -5.68
CA GLY A 392 21.19 -8.17 -4.30
C GLY A 392 19.69 -8.18 -4.13
N THR A 393 19.26 -8.46 -2.90
CA THR A 393 17.85 -8.37 -2.44
C THR A 393 16.82 -8.92 -3.46
N PRO A 394 16.91 -10.19 -3.90
CA PRO A 394 15.82 -10.78 -4.66
C PRO A 394 14.56 -10.83 -3.81
N GLU A 395 13.43 -10.35 -4.32
CA GLU A 395 12.21 -10.16 -3.53
C GLU A 395 10.95 -10.41 -4.36
N THR A 396 9.97 -11.09 -3.78
CA THR A 396 8.63 -11.29 -4.35
C THR A 396 7.60 -10.44 -3.64
N PHE A 397 6.53 -10.06 -4.33
CA PHE A 397 5.39 -9.32 -3.77
C PHE A 397 4.11 -10.05 -4.13
N ASN A 398 3.41 -10.60 -3.13
CA ASN A 398 2.17 -11.35 -3.30
C ASN A 398 1.05 -10.67 -2.51
N TYR A 399 -0.17 -10.76 -3.03
CA TYR A 399 -1.28 -9.91 -2.61
C TYR A 399 -2.46 -10.74 -2.16
N TYR A 400 -3.24 -10.17 -1.25
CA TYR A 400 -4.43 -10.81 -0.75
C TYR A 400 -5.59 -10.64 -1.74
N ILE A 401 -5.68 -11.49 -2.76
CA ILE A 401 -6.68 -11.33 -3.83
C ILE A 401 -7.80 -12.38 -3.78
N ASP A 402 -7.50 -13.61 -3.37
CA ASP A 402 -8.45 -14.74 -3.40
C ASP A 402 -9.75 -14.53 -2.60
N ASN A 403 -9.72 -13.70 -1.54
CA ASN A 403 -10.88 -13.46 -0.68
C ASN A 403 -11.48 -12.05 -0.81
N MET A 404 -10.90 -11.16 -1.63
CA MET A 404 -11.41 -9.78 -1.80
C MET A 404 -12.92 -9.64 -2.04
N PRO A 405 -13.60 -10.54 -2.79
CA PRO A 405 -15.05 -10.44 -2.99
C PRO A 405 -15.88 -10.59 -1.72
N ASP A 406 -15.35 -11.28 -0.70
CA ASP A 406 -16.05 -11.63 0.55
C ASP A 406 -15.70 -10.69 1.71
N HIS A 407 -14.78 -9.73 1.50
CA HIS A 407 -14.39 -8.75 2.52
C HIS A 407 -15.10 -7.41 2.34
N SER A 408 -15.31 -6.75 3.48
CA SER A 408 -15.78 -5.38 3.52
C SER A 408 -14.77 -4.48 2.77
N PRO A 409 -15.22 -3.57 1.88
CA PRO A 409 -14.34 -2.56 1.28
C PRO A 409 -13.84 -1.54 2.32
N TYR A 410 -14.29 -1.67 3.57
CA TYR A 410 -13.74 -1.00 4.75
C TYR A 410 -13.02 -2.03 5.60
N PHE A 411 -11.74 -1.80 5.80
CA PHE A 411 -10.93 -2.48 6.79
C PHE A 411 -10.04 -1.45 7.48
N THR A 412 -9.55 -1.80 8.65
CA THR A 412 -8.57 -1.03 9.41
C THR A 412 -7.28 -1.85 9.48
N ILE A 413 -6.14 -1.18 9.27
CA ILE A 413 -4.82 -1.70 9.62
C ILE A 413 -4.36 -0.94 10.86
N ASP A 414 -4.40 -1.61 12.00
CA ASP A 414 -3.82 -1.12 13.25
C ASP A 414 -2.30 -1.32 13.20
N GLN A 415 -1.54 -0.22 13.24
CA GLN A 415 -0.09 -0.18 13.05
C GLN A 415 0.53 1.11 13.63
N TYR A 416 1.85 1.08 13.89
CA TYR A 416 2.61 2.21 14.43
C TYR A 416 3.96 2.44 13.74
N ASP A 417 4.29 1.65 12.72
CA ASP A 417 5.56 1.66 11.99
C ASP A 417 5.41 2.35 10.62
N LEU A 418 5.12 3.65 10.62
CA LEU A 418 4.85 4.41 9.38
C LEU A 418 6.08 5.15 8.84
N LEU A 419 7.27 4.95 9.42
CA LEU A 419 8.55 5.34 8.80
C LEU A 419 9.00 4.24 7.83
N PRO A 420 8.96 4.46 6.49
CA PRO A 420 9.37 3.43 5.56
C PRO A 420 10.81 2.98 5.80
N SER A 421 11.03 1.68 5.91
CA SER A 421 12.36 1.14 6.16
C SER A 421 13.20 1.11 4.87
N THR A 422 14.50 1.35 4.99
CA THR A 422 15.47 1.16 3.88
C THR A 422 16.33 -0.09 4.05
N GLY A 423 16.21 -0.74 5.21
CA GLY A 423 16.95 -1.92 5.60
C GLY A 423 16.45 -2.39 6.96
N SER A 424 16.36 -3.71 7.16
CA SER A 424 16.01 -4.29 8.46
C SER A 424 17.29 -4.61 9.24
N THR A 425 17.27 -4.51 10.56
CA THR A 425 18.30 -5.12 11.42
C THR A 425 17.61 -5.67 12.67
N PRO A 426 17.69 -6.98 12.93
CA PRO A 426 16.98 -7.55 14.05
C PRO A 426 17.73 -7.34 15.38
N LEU A 427 16.98 -7.15 16.45
CA LEU A 427 17.42 -7.53 17.79
C LEU A 427 17.62 -9.05 17.81
N THR A 428 18.61 -9.53 18.56
CA THR A 428 18.83 -10.98 18.74
C THR A 428 19.06 -11.34 20.19
N SER A 429 18.55 -12.51 20.60
CA SER A 429 18.72 -13.02 21.96
C SER A 429 18.79 -14.54 22.00
N GLN A 430 19.55 -15.07 22.96
CA GLN A 430 19.59 -16.51 23.30
C GLN A 430 18.59 -16.87 24.40
N THR A 431 17.87 -15.88 24.92
CA THR A 431 16.77 -16.04 25.87
C THR A 431 15.48 -15.58 25.23
N ALA A 432 14.35 -16.06 25.75
CA ALA A 432 13.03 -15.71 25.23
C ALA A 432 12.87 -14.19 25.08
N MET A 433 12.60 -13.78 23.85
CA MET A 433 12.36 -12.39 23.47
C MET A 433 11.04 -12.32 22.71
N LYS A 434 10.25 -11.29 22.99
CA LYS A 434 8.96 -11.03 22.33
C LYS A 434 8.83 -9.55 22.08
N ALA A 435 8.04 -9.17 21.09
CA ALA A 435 7.56 -7.81 20.93
C ALA A 435 6.05 -7.78 21.00
N ALA A 436 5.49 -6.61 21.29
CA ALA A 436 4.05 -6.42 21.20
C ALA A 436 3.70 -4.99 20.83
N ASN A 437 2.65 -4.84 20.02
CA ASN A 437 1.95 -3.58 19.82
C ASN A 437 0.59 -3.62 20.52
N VAL A 438 0.22 -2.51 21.16
CA VAL A 438 -1.03 -2.35 21.92
C VAL A 438 -1.92 -1.33 21.22
N PHE A 439 -3.07 -1.79 20.75
CA PHE A 439 -4.02 -1.00 19.97
C PHE A 439 -5.30 -0.70 20.76
N THR A 440 -6.07 0.25 20.25
CA THR A 440 -7.43 0.56 20.72
C THR A 440 -8.36 0.52 19.52
N VAL A 441 -9.45 -0.23 19.61
CA VAL A 441 -10.47 -0.26 18.57
C VAL A 441 -11.21 1.08 18.57
N ASP A 442 -11.16 1.83 17.47
CA ASP A 442 -11.85 3.12 17.29
C ASP A 442 -12.74 3.19 16.04
N SER A 443 -12.88 2.06 15.33
CA SER A 443 -13.69 1.88 14.13
C SER A 443 -15.09 1.32 14.41
N GLY A 444 -15.51 1.27 15.68
CA GLY A 444 -16.70 0.53 16.12
C GLY A 444 -16.40 -0.95 16.40
N ASP A 445 -17.43 -1.70 16.78
CA ASP A 445 -17.29 -3.15 16.98
C ASP A 445 -16.70 -3.79 15.71
N SER A 446 -15.64 -4.58 15.87
CA SER A 446 -14.80 -5.05 14.78
C SER A 446 -14.41 -6.52 14.92
N LEU A 447 -13.98 -7.12 13.82
CA LEU A 447 -13.50 -8.49 13.71
C LEU A 447 -12.04 -8.45 13.28
N LEU A 448 -11.14 -8.85 14.16
CA LEU A 448 -9.75 -9.10 13.80
C LEU A 448 -9.68 -10.33 12.90
N ARG A 449 -9.24 -10.17 11.66
CA ARG A 449 -9.19 -11.23 10.64
C ARG A 449 -7.79 -11.72 10.31
N SER A 450 -6.78 -10.87 10.45
CA SER A 450 -5.41 -11.21 10.09
C SER A 450 -4.43 -10.47 10.99
N LEU A 451 -3.22 -11.01 11.09
CA LEU A 451 -2.09 -10.43 11.79
C LEU A 451 -0.89 -10.41 10.84
N SER A 452 0.03 -9.48 11.02
CA SER A 452 1.29 -9.53 10.29
C SER A 452 2.49 -9.21 11.17
N CYS A 453 3.65 -9.69 10.72
CA CYS A 453 4.94 -9.25 11.21
C CYS A 453 5.96 -9.26 10.07
N GLU A 454 7.13 -8.69 10.32
CA GLU A 454 8.31 -8.97 9.52
C GLU A 454 9.16 -10.08 10.16
N THR A 455 9.93 -10.81 9.36
CA THR A 455 11.00 -11.68 9.87
C THR A 455 12.28 -11.43 9.09
N SER A 456 13.45 -11.60 9.73
CA SER A 456 14.75 -11.35 9.10
C SER A 456 15.49 -12.63 8.71
N THR A 457 15.13 -13.76 9.32
CA THR A 457 15.86 -15.02 9.18
C THR A 457 14.98 -16.09 8.53
N PRO A 458 15.52 -16.95 7.64
CA PRO A 458 14.76 -18.01 7.00
C PRO A 458 14.31 -19.09 7.98
N ASN A 459 13.21 -19.77 7.66
CA ASN A 459 12.59 -20.80 8.50
C ASN A 459 12.31 -20.32 9.93
N THR A 460 11.99 -19.04 10.10
CA THR A 460 11.66 -18.47 11.40
C THR A 460 10.27 -18.93 11.80
N LYS A 461 10.18 -19.55 12.98
CA LYS A 461 8.90 -19.88 13.59
C LYS A 461 8.36 -18.64 14.30
N VAL A 462 7.16 -18.22 13.92
CA VAL A 462 6.48 -17.07 14.54
C VAL A 462 5.28 -17.55 15.34
N THR A 463 5.16 -17.06 16.57
CA THR A 463 3.99 -17.27 17.43
C THR A 463 3.31 -15.93 17.66
N TYR A 464 2.02 -15.85 17.33
CA TYR A 464 1.17 -14.71 17.59
C TYR A 464 0.24 -15.01 18.76
N GLU A 465 0.15 -14.09 19.71
CA GLU A 465 -0.79 -14.14 20.82
C GLU A 465 -1.59 -12.83 20.87
N VAL A 466 -2.92 -12.91 20.90
CA VAL A 466 -3.78 -11.71 21.01
C VAL A 466 -4.42 -11.66 22.38
N TYR A 467 -4.24 -10.54 23.09
CA TYR A 467 -4.77 -10.32 24.44
C TYR A 467 -5.81 -9.20 24.45
N LEU A 468 -7.00 -9.46 24.99
CA LEU A 468 -7.93 -8.39 25.39
C LEU A 468 -7.47 -7.82 26.72
N LEU A 469 -7.05 -6.56 26.74
CA LEU A 469 -6.42 -5.96 27.92
C LEU A 469 -7.44 -5.57 28.97
N ALA A 470 -7.09 -5.79 30.25
CA ALA A 470 -7.87 -5.25 31.35
C ALA A 470 -7.76 -3.71 31.40
N GLU A 471 -8.76 -3.03 31.96
CA GLU A 471 -8.67 -1.56 32.17
C GLU A 471 -7.42 -1.15 32.99
N SER A 472 -6.92 -2.04 33.85
CA SER A 472 -5.73 -1.82 34.66
C SER A 472 -4.44 -2.40 34.07
N ALA A 473 -4.46 -2.85 32.81
CA ALA A 473 -3.31 -3.47 32.15
C ALA A 473 -2.14 -2.48 32.05
N VAL A 474 -0.96 -2.93 32.47
CA VAL A 474 0.30 -2.20 32.32
C VAL A 474 1.14 -2.86 31.23
N ASN A 475 1.19 -4.20 31.20
CA ASN A 475 1.91 -4.99 30.21
C ASN A 475 0.97 -5.47 29.09
N PRO A 476 1.51 -5.80 27.91
CA PRO A 476 0.73 -6.28 26.77
C PRO A 476 0.11 -7.68 26.99
N ASP A 477 0.46 -8.40 28.05
CA ASP A 477 -0.13 -9.67 28.44
C ASP A 477 -0.98 -9.61 29.73
N ASP A 478 -1.26 -8.40 30.26
CA ASP A 478 -2.14 -8.17 31.42
C ASP A 478 -3.63 -8.23 31.04
N GLY A 479 -4.06 -9.33 30.46
CA GLY A 479 -5.39 -9.45 29.87
C GLY A 479 -5.93 -10.87 29.79
N THR A 480 -6.97 -11.02 28.98
CA THR A 480 -7.51 -12.33 28.58
C THR A 480 -6.91 -12.69 27.22
N LEU A 481 -6.16 -13.79 27.17
CA LEU A 481 -5.71 -14.39 25.91
C LEU A 481 -6.93 -14.81 25.08
N LEU A 482 -7.09 -14.22 23.90
CA LEU A 482 -8.17 -14.52 22.96
C LEU A 482 -7.75 -15.56 21.92
N LEU A 483 -6.51 -15.48 21.46
CA LEU A 483 -5.99 -16.26 20.34
C LEU A 483 -4.51 -16.60 20.55
N THR A 484 -4.13 -17.81 20.14
CA THR A 484 -2.74 -18.16 19.82
C THR A 484 -2.73 -18.83 18.47
N THR A 485 -1.88 -18.35 17.56
CA THR A 485 -1.59 -19.03 16.28
C THR A 485 -0.08 -19.06 16.03
N GLU A 486 0.38 -20.04 15.26
CA GLU A 486 1.79 -20.24 14.95
C GLU A 486 1.96 -20.48 13.46
N GLU A 487 2.94 -19.83 12.86
CA GLU A 487 3.36 -20.05 11.48
C GLU A 487 4.88 -20.23 11.39
N THR A 488 5.37 -20.75 10.26
CA THR A 488 6.80 -20.84 9.99
C THR A 488 7.06 -20.37 8.58
N TYR A 489 7.83 -19.30 8.45
CA TYR A 489 8.08 -18.65 7.17
C TYR A 489 9.39 -19.14 6.59
N GLU A 490 9.35 -19.63 5.35
CA GLU A 490 10.51 -20.21 4.64
C GLU A 490 11.60 -19.15 4.41
N PHE A 491 11.17 -17.95 4.00
CA PHE A 491 12.03 -16.81 3.73
C PHE A 491 11.78 -15.70 4.76
N GLY A 492 12.74 -14.79 4.89
CA GLY A 492 12.52 -13.53 5.59
C GLY A 492 11.69 -12.56 4.74
N GLY A 493 11.18 -11.50 5.36
CA GLY A 493 10.42 -10.44 4.73
C GLY A 493 9.16 -10.10 5.52
N TYR A 494 8.12 -9.64 4.83
CA TYR A 494 6.83 -9.30 5.44
C TYR A 494 5.85 -10.46 5.27
N HIS A 495 5.17 -10.83 6.36
CA HIS A 495 4.25 -11.96 6.36
C HIS A 495 2.93 -11.61 7.02
N ARG A 496 1.83 -11.89 6.32
CA ARG A 496 0.49 -11.84 6.88
C ARG A 496 -0.05 -13.26 7.10
N VAL A 497 -0.62 -13.48 8.28
CA VAL A 497 -1.36 -14.71 8.62
C VAL A 497 -2.84 -14.40 8.77
N ASP A 498 -3.66 -15.12 8.02
CA ASP A 498 -5.11 -15.09 8.17
C ASP A 498 -5.56 -15.98 9.33
N LEU A 499 -6.51 -15.47 10.11
CA LEU A 499 -7.08 -16.19 11.23
C LEU A 499 -8.15 -17.17 10.73
N SER A 500 -8.05 -18.42 11.14
CA SER A 500 -9.06 -19.44 10.79
C SER A 500 -10.48 -19.10 11.25
N GLU A 501 -10.60 -18.29 12.31
CA GLU A 501 -11.84 -17.73 12.82
C GLU A 501 -11.56 -16.29 13.28
N PRO A 502 -12.31 -15.28 12.80
CA PRO A 502 -12.11 -13.90 13.23
C PRO A 502 -12.35 -13.72 14.74
N VAL A 503 -11.60 -12.80 15.36
CA VAL A 503 -11.73 -12.49 16.78
C VAL A 503 -12.53 -11.20 16.95
N ALA A 504 -13.68 -11.28 17.62
CA ALA A 504 -14.51 -10.11 17.89
C ALA A 504 -13.86 -9.21 18.95
N LEU A 505 -13.73 -7.92 18.61
CA LEU A 505 -13.19 -6.87 19.45
C LEU A 505 -14.22 -5.74 19.58
N PRO A 506 -14.69 -5.43 20.81
CA PRO A 506 -15.66 -4.36 21.02
C PRO A 506 -15.06 -2.97 20.76
N ASP A 507 -15.90 -2.03 20.35
CA ASP A 507 -15.54 -0.61 20.25
C ASP A 507 -14.92 -0.07 21.56
N GLY A 508 -13.83 0.68 21.44
CA GLY A 508 -13.05 1.23 22.54
C GLY A 508 -12.25 0.20 23.35
N ALA A 509 -12.25 -1.08 22.98
CA ALA A 509 -11.45 -2.09 23.65
C ALA A 509 -9.96 -1.90 23.35
N ARG A 510 -9.13 -2.05 24.39
CA ARG A 510 -7.67 -2.18 24.22
C ARG A 510 -7.31 -3.64 24.01
N TYR A 511 -6.48 -3.92 23.02
CA TYR A 511 -5.95 -5.25 22.79
C TYR A 511 -4.47 -5.19 22.41
N ALA A 512 -3.74 -6.29 22.64
CA ALA A 512 -2.33 -6.40 22.28
C ALA A 512 -2.13 -7.55 21.31
N VAL A 513 -1.25 -7.35 20.34
CA VAL A 513 -0.69 -8.40 19.50
C VAL A 513 0.74 -8.63 19.95
N VAL A 514 1.00 -9.81 20.50
CA VAL A 514 2.33 -10.24 20.97
C VAL A 514 2.92 -11.20 19.95
N VAL A 515 4.12 -10.90 19.48
CA VAL A 515 4.86 -11.69 18.49
C VAL A 515 6.13 -12.27 19.13
N THR A 516 6.35 -13.56 18.92
CA THR A 516 7.59 -14.26 19.28
C THR A 516 8.17 -14.90 18.03
N GLU A 517 9.40 -14.55 17.68
CA GLU A 517 10.13 -15.15 16.56
C GLU A 517 11.28 -16.01 17.08
N GLU A 518 11.31 -17.28 16.66
CA GLU A 518 12.39 -18.21 16.95
C GLU A 518 13.01 -18.69 15.63
N ALA A 519 14.20 -18.17 15.32
CA ALA A 519 15.00 -18.58 14.18
C ALA A 519 15.64 -19.97 14.41
N PRO A 520 16.05 -20.67 13.34
CA PRO A 520 16.77 -21.93 13.46
C PRO A 520 17.96 -21.84 14.41
N GLY A 521 18.13 -22.87 15.24
CA GLY A 521 19.17 -22.89 16.29
C GLY A 521 18.73 -22.32 17.64
N GLY A 522 17.48 -21.84 17.76
CA GLY A 522 16.88 -21.39 19.02
C GLY A 522 17.24 -19.95 19.40
N THR A 523 17.69 -19.16 18.43
CA THR A 523 17.92 -17.73 18.59
C THR A 523 16.61 -17.00 18.38
N TYR A 524 16.26 -16.11 19.31
CA TYR A 524 15.12 -15.21 19.15
C TYR A 524 15.54 -13.99 18.35
N THR A 525 14.70 -13.57 17.41
CA THR A 525 14.91 -12.40 16.55
C THR A 525 13.77 -11.40 16.73
N MET A 526 14.00 -10.13 16.45
CA MET A 526 12.91 -9.15 16.32
C MET A 526 13.36 -8.01 15.39
N PRO A 527 12.83 -7.91 14.17
CA PRO A 527 13.09 -6.79 13.27
C PRO A 527 12.78 -5.45 13.93
N VAL A 528 13.63 -4.46 13.65
CA VAL A 528 13.44 -3.07 14.06
C VAL A 528 13.71 -2.19 12.86
N ASP A 529 12.75 -1.33 12.54
CA ASP A 529 12.91 -0.34 11.51
C ASP A 529 13.66 0.88 12.02
N ALA A 530 14.50 1.44 11.14
CA ALA A 530 15.37 2.54 11.49
C ALA A 530 15.55 3.51 10.32
N GLY A 531 15.69 4.78 10.67
CA GLY A 531 16.03 5.85 9.75
C GLY A 531 17.19 6.69 10.27
N MET A 532 17.74 7.53 9.41
CA MET A 532 18.75 8.51 9.79
C MET A 532 18.08 9.76 10.37
N THR A 533 18.52 10.26 11.53
CA THR A 533 17.99 11.53 12.06
C THR A 533 18.41 12.71 11.20
N ARG A 534 17.76 13.87 11.40
CA ARG A 534 18.17 15.11 10.76
C ARG A 534 19.62 15.47 11.08
N GLU A 535 19.99 15.42 12.35
CA GLU A 535 21.34 15.73 12.80
C GLU A 535 22.37 14.77 12.18
N GLY A 536 22.03 13.49 12.07
CA GLY A 536 22.87 12.49 11.40
C GLY A 536 23.04 12.78 9.91
N ALA A 537 21.94 13.08 9.23
CA ALA A 537 21.95 13.43 7.82
C ALA A 537 22.77 14.71 7.54
N GLU A 538 22.59 15.76 8.35
CA GLU A 538 23.38 16.99 8.25
C GLU A 538 24.87 16.75 8.55
N ALA A 539 25.21 15.87 9.50
CA ALA A 539 26.58 15.53 9.84
C ALA A 539 27.30 14.77 8.71
N LEU A 540 26.63 13.78 8.12
CA LEU A 540 27.16 12.99 7.00
C LEU A 540 27.24 13.84 5.72
N ALA A 541 26.23 14.68 5.45
CA ALA A 541 26.29 15.65 4.36
C ALA A 541 27.46 16.63 4.53
N ALA A 542 27.70 17.11 5.75
CA ALA A 542 28.87 17.96 6.06
C ALA A 542 30.21 17.22 5.91
N ALA A 543 30.23 15.90 6.05
CA ALA A 543 31.38 15.05 5.77
C ALA A 543 31.57 14.76 4.26
N GLY A 544 30.68 15.24 3.40
CA GLY A 544 30.78 15.15 1.94
C GLY A 544 30.04 13.94 1.33
N LEU A 545 29.19 13.26 2.10
CA LEU A 545 28.31 12.20 1.61
C LEU A 545 27.06 12.79 0.93
N ASN A 546 26.49 12.06 -0.02
CA ASN A 546 25.29 12.48 -0.76
C ASN A 546 24.00 12.12 -0.02
N VAL A 547 23.85 12.66 1.19
CA VAL A 547 22.64 12.50 2.00
C VAL A 547 21.70 13.65 1.67
N THR A 548 20.48 13.35 1.26
CA THR A 548 19.47 14.38 0.96
C THR A 548 18.19 14.24 1.76
N ARG A 549 18.09 13.21 2.62
CA ARG A 549 16.90 12.85 3.39
C ARG A 549 17.23 12.56 4.84
N TYR A 550 16.23 12.65 5.69
CA TYR A 550 16.26 12.15 7.07
C TYR A 550 14.88 11.63 7.45
N GLY A 551 14.85 10.60 8.30
CA GLY A 551 13.65 10.00 8.85
C GLY A 551 13.33 10.55 10.24
N VAL A 552 12.03 10.56 10.55
CA VAL A 552 11.47 10.84 11.86
C VAL A 552 10.60 9.65 12.22
N ALA A 553 10.97 8.91 13.27
CA ALA A 553 10.11 7.88 13.86
C ALA A 553 9.40 8.42 15.10
N VAL A 554 8.15 8.00 15.28
CA VAL A 554 7.28 8.41 16.38
C VAL A 554 6.96 7.18 17.23
N VAL A 555 7.62 7.08 18.38
CA VAL A 555 7.43 5.97 19.32
C VAL A 555 6.84 6.55 20.60
N ASN A 556 5.56 6.32 20.86
CA ASN A 556 4.88 6.83 22.05
C ASN A 556 4.89 5.80 23.19
N GLU A 557 4.81 6.30 24.42
CA GLU A 557 4.65 5.45 25.61
C GLU A 557 3.44 4.53 25.45
N GLY A 558 3.62 3.27 25.79
CA GLY A 558 2.61 2.22 25.84
C GLY A 558 1.98 1.80 24.52
N GLU A 559 2.54 2.19 23.38
CA GLU A 559 2.19 1.64 22.06
C GLU A 559 2.92 0.32 21.79
N SER A 560 4.25 0.30 22.00
CA SER A 560 5.12 -0.83 21.68
C SER A 560 5.90 -1.33 22.90
N PHE A 561 6.11 -2.63 23.00
CA PHE A 561 6.79 -3.26 24.13
C PHE A 561 7.77 -4.36 23.69
N LEU A 562 8.90 -4.44 24.38
CA LEU A 562 9.89 -5.52 24.23
C LEU A 562 9.93 -6.36 25.51
N TYR A 563 9.76 -7.67 25.37
CA TYR A 563 10.05 -8.63 26.43
C TYR A 563 11.46 -9.17 26.25
N ASP A 564 12.31 -9.08 27.27
CA ASP A 564 13.57 -9.81 27.34
C ASP A 564 13.89 -10.16 28.80
N LYS A 565 14.56 -11.29 29.01
CA LYS A 565 15.00 -11.78 30.35
C LYS A 565 13.92 -11.90 31.42
N GLY A 566 12.65 -12.05 31.05
CA GLY A 566 11.58 -12.29 32.01
C GLY A 566 10.68 -11.08 32.28
N GLU A 567 10.96 -9.92 31.69
CA GLU A 567 10.26 -8.67 31.98
C GLU A 567 9.91 -7.92 30.68
N TRP A 568 8.74 -7.28 30.67
CA TRP A 568 8.32 -6.34 29.63
C TRP A 568 8.94 -4.96 29.88
N GLN A 569 9.34 -4.30 28.80
CA GLN A 569 9.83 -2.93 28.79
C GLN A 569 9.05 -2.16 27.73
N ASP A 570 8.69 -0.92 28.06
CA ASP A 570 8.14 0.02 27.09
C ASP A 570 9.23 0.35 26.06
N TRP A 571 8.89 0.28 24.77
CA TRP A 571 9.83 0.54 23.70
C TRP A 571 10.25 2.01 23.63
N ALA A 572 9.39 2.94 24.07
CA ALA A 572 9.72 4.37 24.14
C ALA A 572 10.93 4.64 25.06
N ASP A 573 11.04 3.90 26.17
CA ASP A 573 12.20 3.98 27.07
C ASP A 573 13.46 3.38 26.40
N SER A 574 13.30 2.22 25.76
CA SER A 574 14.41 1.50 25.10
C SER A 574 15.02 2.30 23.93
N ARG A 575 14.19 3.02 23.16
CA ARG A 575 14.64 3.96 22.12
C ARG A 575 15.55 5.05 22.68
N THR A 576 15.26 5.55 23.88
CA THR A 576 16.11 6.57 24.53
C THR A 576 17.52 6.03 24.75
N ILE A 577 17.65 4.77 25.16
CA ILE A 577 18.94 4.10 25.34
C ILE A 577 19.65 3.89 23.99
N VAL A 578 18.92 3.43 22.96
CA VAL A 578 19.46 3.31 21.59
C VAL A 578 20.06 4.64 21.14
N ASN A 579 19.33 5.74 21.31
CA ASN A 579 19.80 7.09 20.98
C ASN A 579 21.04 7.51 21.80
N GLU A 580 21.09 7.18 23.09
CA GLU A 580 22.24 7.49 23.95
C GLU A 580 23.52 6.74 23.53
N ILE A 581 23.40 5.47 23.13
CA ILE A 581 24.55 4.66 22.69
C ILE A 581 25.01 5.06 21.29
N ILE A 582 24.08 5.37 20.38
CA ILE A 582 24.35 5.68 18.95
C ILE A 582 24.60 7.20 18.75
N SER A 583 25.24 7.83 19.73
CA SER A 583 25.57 9.26 19.72
C SER A 583 27.09 9.49 19.74
N PRO A 584 27.73 9.93 18.64
CA PRO A 584 29.05 10.54 18.74
C PRO A 584 28.92 11.94 19.35
N GLY A 585 29.18 12.07 20.65
CA GLY A 585 29.07 13.33 21.37
C GLY A 585 27.69 13.54 21.99
N ALA A 586 26.84 14.41 21.41
CA ALA A 586 25.55 14.83 21.99
C ALA A 586 24.39 14.84 20.97
N ALA A 587 24.52 14.17 19.83
CA ALA A 587 23.48 14.10 18.79
C ALA A 587 23.30 12.64 18.34
N SER A 588 22.06 12.15 18.33
CA SER A 588 21.71 10.82 17.82
C SER A 588 21.81 10.81 16.29
N LEU A 589 22.42 9.78 15.71
CA LEU A 589 22.57 9.65 14.25
C LEU A 589 21.45 8.84 13.58
N ILE A 590 20.76 8.01 14.36
CA ILE A 590 19.66 7.17 13.87
C ILE A 590 18.42 7.36 14.75
N THR A 591 17.26 7.06 14.18
CA THR A 591 16.01 6.87 14.89
C THR A 591 15.55 5.44 14.63
N VAL A 592 14.97 4.82 15.65
CA VAL A 592 14.30 3.52 15.51
C VAL A 592 12.80 3.71 15.69
N ASP A 593 12.02 2.94 14.93
CA ASP A 593 10.58 2.96 14.92
C ASP A 593 9.97 1.87 15.82
N ASN A 594 8.64 1.81 15.89
CA ASN A 594 7.87 0.75 16.50
C ASN A 594 8.12 -0.60 15.81
N PHE A 595 7.72 -1.69 16.47
CA PHE A 595 7.86 -3.01 15.87
C PHE A 595 6.86 -3.16 14.70
N PRO A 596 7.27 -3.76 13.57
CA PRO A 596 6.41 -3.94 12.40
C PRO A 596 5.40 -5.08 12.64
N ILE A 597 4.47 -4.85 13.58
CA ILE A 597 3.40 -5.76 13.98
C ILE A 597 2.10 -5.06 13.66
N LYS A 598 1.28 -5.67 12.79
CA LYS A 598 0.01 -5.08 12.36
C LYS A 598 -1.16 -6.02 12.61
N ALA A 599 -2.34 -5.43 12.77
CA ALA A 599 -3.60 -6.14 12.92
C ALA A 599 -4.62 -5.63 11.89
N TYR A 600 -5.30 -6.57 11.23
CA TYR A 600 -6.26 -6.27 10.16
C TYR A 600 -7.67 -6.54 10.67
N LEU A 601 -8.49 -5.51 10.69
CA LEU A 601 -9.84 -5.55 11.24
C LEU A 601 -10.85 -5.26 10.15
N ASP A 602 -11.88 -6.09 10.08
CA ASP A 602 -13.10 -5.80 9.33
C ASP A 602 -14.17 -5.28 10.31
N PRO A 603 -15.01 -4.31 9.93
CA PRO A 603 -16.14 -3.90 10.75
C PRO A 603 -17.07 -5.07 11.08
N ALA A 604 -17.53 -5.21 12.33
CA ALA A 604 -18.40 -6.32 12.74
C ALA A 604 -19.80 -6.20 12.12
N PRO A 605 -20.37 -7.29 11.55
CA PRO A 605 -21.67 -7.25 10.85
C PRO A 605 -22.77 -6.46 11.56
N VAL A 606 -23.27 -5.41 10.90
CA VAL A 606 -24.51 -4.73 11.31
C VAL A 606 -25.70 -5.67 11.11
N GLU A 607 -26.30 -6.12 12.21
CA GLU A 607 -27.41 -7.06 12.18
C GLU A 607 -28.75 -6.38 11.82
N PHE A 608 -29.36 -6.79 10.71
CA PHE A 608 -30.73 -6.46 10.34
C PHE A 608 -31.60 -7.72 10.24
N SER A 609 -32.79 -7.69 10.84
CA SER A 609 -33.68 -8.86 10.91
C SER A 609 -34.29 -9.29 9.56
N ASP A 610 -34.15 -8.47 8.52
CA ASP A 610 -34.62 -8.71 7.15
C ASP A 610 -33.49 -8.80 6.11
N VAL A 611 -32.25 -9.00 6.57
CA VAL A 611 -31.05 -9.19 5.74
C VAL A 611 -30.34 -10.45 6.22
N SER A 612 -29.87 -11.29 5.31
CA SER A 612 -29.13 -12.51 5.62
C SER A 612 -27.90 -12.63 4.72
N GLU A 613 -26.83 -13.25 5.21
CA GLU A 613 -25.56 -13.44 4.47
C GLU A 613 -25.73 -14.03 3.05
N GLY A 614 -26.77 -14.85 2.83
CA GLY A 614 -27.07 -15.42 1.52
C GLY A 614 -27.82 -14.51 0.54
N ASP A 615 -28.18 -13.29 0.94
CA ASP A 615 -28.88 -12.33 0.08
C ASP A 615 -27.89 -11.67 -0.88
N TRP A 616 -28.28 -11.49 -2.15
CA TRP A 616 -27.43 -10.90 -3.19
C TRP A 616 -26.97 -9.47 -2.90
N PHE A 617 -27.62 -8.80 -1.95
CA PHE A 617 -27.34 -7.43 -1.52
C PHE A 617 -26.65 -7.36 -0.15
N TYR A 618 -26.32 -8.49 0.48
CA TYR A 618 -25.78 -8.52 1.84
C TYR A 618 -24.58 -7.58 2.00
N ASP A 619 -23.53 -7.77 1.22
CA ASP A 619 -22.30 -6.94 1.30
C ASP A 619 -22.58 -5.47 1.01
N ALA A 620 -23.48 -5.19 0.07
CA ALA A 620 -23.88 -3.83 -0.25
C ALA A 620 -24.62 -3.15 0.91
N VAL A 621 -25.47 -3.89 1.63
CA VAL A 621 -26.12 -3.41 2.84
C VAL A 621 -25.11 -3.15 3.95
N GLN A 622 -24.19 -4.09 4.16
CA GLN A 622 -23.10 -3.92 5.12
C GLN A 622 -22.29 -2.66 4.81
N PHE A 623 -21.81 -2.51 3.57
CA PHE A 623 -21.13 -1.32 3.07
C PHE A 623 -21.91 -0.04 3.37
N ALA A 624 -23.19 0.02 3.00
CA ALA A 624 -24.00 1.22 3.17
C ALA A 624 -24.30 1.53 4.63
N ALA A 625 -24.39 0.52 5.49
CA ALA A 625 -24.60 0.67 6.93
C ALA A 625 -23.33 1.17 7.63
N TYR A 626 -22.17 0.54 7.38
CA TYR A 626 -20.89 0.96 7.98
C TYR A 626 -20.50 2.36 7.56
N ALA A 627 -20.58 2.66 6.27
CA ALA A 627 -20.29 3.99 5.74
C ALA A 627 -21.28 5.08 6.21
N GLY A 628 -22.30 4.72 7.01
CA GLY A 628 -23.35 5.62 7.46
C GLY A 628 -24.24 6.16 6.34
N LEU A 629 -24.11 5.62 5.12
CA LEU A 629 -24.83 6.06 3.93
C LEU A 629 -26.33 5.84 4.08
N ILE A 630 -26.72 4.64 4.52
CA ILE A 630 -28.10 4.22 4.66
C ILE A 630 -28.33 3.64 6.06
N GLU A 631 -29.10 4.35 6.87
CA GLU A 631 -29.52 3.87 8.19
C GLU A 631 -30.73 2.92 8.09
N GLY A 632 -30.79 1.93 8.99
CA GLY A 632 -31.95 1.03 9.13
C GLY A 632 -33.10 1.65 9.93
N TYR A 633 -34.27 1.03 9.84
CA TYR A 633 -35.45 1.34 10.63
C TYR A 633 -35.40 0.66 12.02
N GLY A 634 -35.81 1.36 13.07
CA GLY A 634 -36.18 0.75 14.35
C GLY A 634 -35.34 1.11 15.59
N GLY A 635 -34.26 1.89 15.46
CA GLY A 635 -33.37 2.23 16.59
C GLY A 635 -32.66 1.01 17.19
N ASP A 636 -31.98 1.18 18.35
CA ASP A 636 -31.01 0.34 19.10
C ASP A 636 -31.25 -1.20 19.27
N SER A 637 -31.94 -1.88 18.35
CA SER A 637 -32.13 -3.34 18.26
C SER A 637 -31.93 -3.76 16.81
N ALA A 638 -31.70 -5.05 16.52
CA ALA A 638 -31.54 -5.57 15.16
C ALA A 638 -32.75 -5.16 14.29
N GLY A 639 -32.59 -4.05 13.59
CA GLY A 639 -33.68 -3.28 12.99
C GLY A 639 -34.15 -3.95 11.70
N LEU A 640 -34.78 -3.15 10.85
CA LEU A 640 -35.01 -3.54 9.46
C LEU A 640 -34.11 -2.66 8.59
N PHE A 641 -33.36 -3.23 7.66
CA PHE A 641 -32.76 -2.41 6.62
C PHE A 641 -33.82 -1.95 5.61
N GLY A 642 -34.86 -2.75 5.37
CA GLY A 642 -35.86 -2.52 4.34
C GLY A 642 -35.30 -2.64 2.93
N PRO A 643 -34.61 -3.73 2.56
CA PRO A 643 -33.87 -3.81 1.29
C PRO A 643 -34.75 -3.62 0.05
N ASN A 644 -36.02 -4.02 0.12
CA ASN A 644 -36.98 -3.93 -0.97
C ASN A 644 -37.82 -2.63 -0.98
N ASP A 645 -37.63 -1.75 -0.01
CA ASP A 645 -38.37 -0.48 0.05
C ASP A 645 -37.80 0.49 -0.99
N THR A 646 -38.68 1.23 -1.65
CA THR A 646 -38.33 2.26 -2.63
C THR A 646 -37.77 3.49 -1.92
N MET A 647 -36.65 4.03 -2.39
CA MET A 647 -36.05 5.23 -1.79
C MET A 647 -36.72 6.51 -2.33
N GLN A 648 -36.91 7.50 -1.46
CA GLN A 648 -37.43 8.80 -1.87
C GLN A 648 -36.31 9.71 -2.37
N ARG A 649 -36.66 10.67 -3.21
CA ARG A 649 -35.72 11.54 -3.91
C ARG A 649 -34.84 12.37 -2.98
N GLN A 650 -35.38 12.86 -1.85
CA GLN A 650 -34.58 13.58 -0.86
C GLN A 650 -33.66 12.66 -0.05
N ASP A 651 -33.99 11.38 0.10
CA ASP A 651 -33.13 10.40 0.76
C ASP A 651 -31.93 10.06 -0.13
N ALA A 652 -32.13 9.97 -1.46
CA ALA A 652 -31.01 9.84 -2.40
C ALA A 652 -30.06 11.05 -2.35
N ALA A 653 -30.59 12.26 -2.16
CA ALA A 653 -29.77 13.45 -1.92
C ALA A 653 -28.96 13.32 -0.62
N LEU A 654 -29.58 12.83 0.45
CA LEU A 654 -28.93 12.60 1.74
C LEU A 654 -27.81 11.57 1.65
N VAL A 655 -28.05 10.45 0.96
CA VAL A 655 -27.05 9.39 0.76
C VAL A 655 -25.82 9.93 0.02
N LEU A 656 -26.01 10.65 -1.09
CA LEU A 656 -24.89 11.26 -1.83
C LEU A 656 -24.20 12.36 -1.03
N TYR A 657 -24.94 13.14 -0.24
CA TYR A 657 -24.37 14.16 0.64
C TYR A 657 -23.47 13.56 1.71
N ARG A 658 -23.87 12.43 2.30
CA ARG A 658 -23.03 11.68 3.25
C ARG A 658 -21.80 11.07 2.58
N MET A 659 -21.94 10.61 1.33
CA MET A 659 -20.84 9.99 0.59
C MET A 659 -19.79 10.99 0.08
N LEU A 660 -20.19 12.20 -0.31
CA LEU A 660 -19.36 13.06 -1.18
C LEU A 660 -19.12 14.47 -0.63
N ALA A 661 -19.94 14.94 0.31
CA ALA A 661 -19.71 16.28 0.85
C ALA A 661 -18.56 16.24 1.85
N PRO A 662 -17.72 17.30 1.90
CA PRO A 662 -16.74 17.45 2.96
C PRO A 662 -17.41 17.31 4.33
N ALA A 663 -16.71 16.68 5.27
CA ALA A 663 -17.20 16.45 6.63
C ALA A 663 -17.74 17.76 7.24
N ASP A 664 -19.00 17.75 7.65
CA ASP A 664 -19.74 18.89 8.19
C ASP A 664 -20.62 18.40 9.34
N GLU A 665 -20.72 19.21 10.41
CA GLU A 665 -21.62 18.97 11.54
C GLU A 665 -23.07 18.69 11.08
N ALA A 666 -23.48 19.20 9.92
CA ALA A 666 -24.81 18.98 9.35
C ALA A 666 -25.05 17.57 8.75
N GLN A 667 -24.04 16.71 8.62
CA GLN A 667 -24.18 15.30 8.26
C GLN A 667 -24.63 14.44 9.46
N THR A 668 -25.72 14.84 10.11
CA THR A 668 -26.19 14.25 11.37
C THR A 668 -27.68 13.91 11.35
N SER A 669 -28.07 12.95 12.19
CA SER A 669 -29.47 12.65 12.49
C SER A 669 -30.02 13.50 13.65
N ASP A 670 -29.21 14.35 14.31
CA ASP A 670 -29.65 15.21 15.42
C ASP A 670 -30.45 16.43 14.90
N PRO A 671 -31.77 16.52 15.21
CA PRO A 671 -32.58 17.66 14.81
C PRO A 671 -32.08 19.00 15.33
N ALA A 672 -31.35 19.04 16.45
CA ALA A 672 -30.83 20.29 17.00
C ALA A 672 -29.85 20.98 16.05
N VAL A 673 -29.14 20.21 15.23
CA VAL A 673 -28.13 20.72 14.30
C VAL A 673 -28.79 21.28 13.05
N TYR A 674 -29.67 20.50 12.40
CA TYR A 674 -30.26 20.92 11.13
C TYR A 674 -31.52 21.79 11.25
N ALA A 675 -32.16 21.90 12.42
CA ALA A 675 -33.44 22.62 12.58
C ALA A 675 -33.42 24.10 12.16
N ASN A 676 -32.24 24.74 12.13
CA ASN A 676 -32.09 26.15 11.75
C ASN A 676 -31.57 26.36 10.31
N ILE A 677 -31.34 25.29 9.56
CA ILE A 677 -30.84 25.37 8.18
C ILE A 677 -32.00 25.74 7.25
N ALA A 678 -31.86 26.88 6.56
CA ALA A 678 -32.88 27.38 5.63
C ALA A 678 -32.79 26.67 4.27
N ASN A 679 -33.91 26.58 3.56
CA ASN A 679 -33.94 26.17 2.16
C ASN A 679 -33.26 27.24 1.29
N GLU A 680 -32.18 26.85 0.61
CA GLU A 680 -31.42 27.71 -0.31
C GLU A 680 -31.71 27.39 -1.79
N THR A 681 -32.43 26.30 -2.06
CA THR A 681 -32.73 25.83 -3.43
C THR A 681 -33.77 26.68 -4.15
N GLY A 682 -34.60 27.42 -3.40
CA GLY A 682 -35.76 28.14 -3.94
C GLY A 682 -36.92 27.23 -4.37
N LYS A 683 -36.85 25.93 -4.09
CA LYS A 683 -37.89 24.95 -4.43
C LYS A 683 -39.02 24.97 -3.39
N PRO A 684 -40.29 25.04 -3.82
CA PRO A 684 -41.43 25.29 -2.91
C PRO A 684 -41.76 24.14 -1.96
N ASP A 685 -41.34 22.92 -2.28
CA ASP A 685 -41.54 21.68 -1.52
C ASP A 685 -40.37 21.31 -0.61
N VAL A 686 -39.26 22.04 -0.68
CA VAL A 686 -38.14 21.91 0.26
C VAL A 686 -38.42 22.82 1.45
N LEU A 687 -38.63 22.24 2.63
CA LEU A 687 -38.90 22.99 3.85
C LEU A 687 -37.60 23.32 4.60
N ASP A 688 -37.63 24.42 5.36
CA ASP A 688 -36.55 24.76 6.31
C ASP A 688 -36.48 23.71 7.44
N GLY A 689 -35.27 23.47 7.95
CA GLY A 689 -35.05 22.72 9.17
C GLY A 689 -35.43 21.24 9.13
N GLN A 690 -35.49 20.62 7.95
CA GLN A 690 -35.73 19.18 7.81
C GLN A 690 -34.40 18.42 7.75
N TYR A 691 -34.43 17.14 8.11
CA TYR A 691 -33.25 16.25 8.08
C TYR A 691 -32.57 16.21 6.69
N TYR A 692 -33.35 16.38 5.62
CA TYR A 692 -32.84 16.40 4.25
C TYR A 692 -32.44 17.79 3.75
N THR A 693 -32.79 18.87 4.45
CA THR A 693 -32.57 20.25 3.96
C THR A 693 -31.10 20.53 3.63
N PRO A 694 -30.11 20.14 4.47
CA PRO A 694 -28.70 20.37 4.17
C PRO A 694 -28.24 19.63 2.91
N ALA A 695 -28.61 18.36 2.81
CA ALA A 695 -28.27 17.50 1.69
C ALA A 695 -28.87 18.00 0.36
N VAL A 696 -30.15 18.41 0.38
CA VAL A 696 -30.83 18.96 -0.80
C VAL A 696 -30.23 20.31 -1.21
N ASN A 697 -29.87 21.17 -0.26
CA ASN A 697 -29.15 22.42 -0.55
C ASN A 697 -27.80 22.13 -1.23
N TRP A 698 -27.02 21.21 -0.67
CA TRP A 698 -25.72 20.82 -1.20
C TRP A 698 -25.84 20.21 -2.61
N ALA A 699 -26.73 19.23 -2.79
CA ALA A 699 -26.89 18.54 -4.06
C ALA A 699 -27.38 19.49 -5.17
N TYR A 700 -28.26 20.45 -4.82
CA TYR A 700 -28.73 21.46 -5.76
C TYR A 700 -27.65 22.49 -6.11
N LYS A 701 -26.91 22.97 -5.10
CA LYS A 701 -25.82 23.95 -5.27
C LYS A 701 -24.70 23.41 -6.16
N ASN A 702 -24.38 22.13 -6.05
CA ASN A 702 -23.34 21.47 -6.84
C ASN A 702 -23.87 20.92 -8.18
N GLY A 703 -25.15 21.12 -8.51
CA GLY A 703 -25.72 20.66 -9.79
C GLY A 703 -25.92 19.15 -9.90
N ILE A 704 -25.73 18.41 -8.81
CA ILE A 704 -25.88 16.95 -8.74
C ILE A 704 -27.36 16.59 -8.91
N MET A 705 -28.24 17.26 -8.15
CA MET A 705 -29.68 17.07 -8.25
C MET A 705 -30.39 18.34 -8.68
N THR A 706 -31.38 18.17 -9.55
CA THR A 706 -32.25 19.24 -10.04
C THR A 706 -33.70 18.91 -9.71
N GLY A 707 -34.55 19.94 -9.60
CA GLY A 707 -36.00 19.75 -9.47
C GLY A 707 -36.69 19.44 -10.80
N TYR A 708 -37.96 19.04 -10.74
CA TYR A 708 -38.82 18.84 -11.90
C TYR A 708 -39.19 20.18 -12.55
N GLY A 709 -38.71 20.42 -13.77
CA GLY A 709 -39.22 21.38 -14.75
C GLY A 709 -39.58 22.79 -14.26
N SER A 710 -38.71 23.76 -14.57
CA SER A 710 -39.04 24.97 -15.37
C SER A 710 -37.82 25.90 -15.47
N ASP A 711 -37.60 26.50 -16.64
CA ASP A 711 -36.53 27.49 -16.92
C ASP A 711 -36.64 28.78 -16.08
N ASP A 712 -37.73 28.92 -15.31
CA ASP A 712 -38.00 30.06 -14.41
C ASP A 712 -37.78 29.73 -12.92
N GLY A 713 -37.34 28.50 -12.60
CA GLY A 713 -36.99 28.08 -11.24
C GLY A 713 -38.16 27.64 -10.35
N SER A 714 -39.42 27.73 -10.83
CA SER A 714 -40.63 27.48 -10.03
C SER A 714 -41.03 26.02 -9.82
N GLY A 715 -40.40 25.07 -10.52
CA GLY A 715 -40.61 23.63 -10.35
C GLY A 715 -40.23 23.08 -8.97
N ALA A 716 -40.91 22.02 -8.51
CA ALA A 716 -40.65 21.32 -7.25
C ALA A 716 -39.33 20.53 -7.29
N PHE A 717 -38.70 20.27 -6.14
CA PHE A 717 -37.56 19.35 -6.04
C PHE A 717 -37.99 17.89 -6.23
N GLY A 718 -39.22 17.56 -5.80
CA GLY A 718 -39.76 16.20 -5.75
C GLY A 718 -39.65 15.57 -4.36
N VAL A 719 -39.72 16.36 -3.29
CA VAL A 719 -39.66 15.82 -1.92
C VAL A 719 -40.85 14.89 -1.68
N GLY A 720 -40.56 13.65 -1.28
CA GLY A 720 -41.54 12.59 -1.04
C GLY A 720 -41.85 11.73 -2.27
N ASP A 721 -41.37 12.10 -3.46
CA ASP A 721 -41.48 11.26 -4.65
C ASP A 721 -40.45 10.13 -4.59
N ALA A 722 -40.82 8.95 -5.09
CA ALA A 722 -39.86 7.86 -5.30
C ALA A 722 -38.87 8.25 -6.41
N ILE A 723 -37.60 7.87 -6.26
CA ILE A 723 -36.61 8.03 -7.32
C ILE A 723 -36.55 6.75 -8.17
N ASP A 724 -36.45 6.88 -9.48
CA ASP A 724 -36.28 5.74 -10.38
C ASP A 724 -34.79 5.44 -10.67
N ARG A 725 -34.53 4.28 -11.30
CA ARG A 725 -33.16 3.80 -11.58
C ARG A 725 -32.38 4.74 -12.51
N GLU A 726 -33.02 5.34 -13.52
CA GLU A 726 -32.34 6.24 -14.47
C GLU A 726 -32.10 7.64 -13.90
N GLU A 727 -32.97 8.12 -13.01
CA GLU A 727 -32.76 9.31 -12.22
C GLU A 727 -31.61 9.13 -11.23
N PHE A 728 -31.57 8.00 -10.50
CA PHE A 728 -30.46 7.70 -9.60
C PHE A 728 -29.12 7.59 -10.35
N ALA A 729 -29.10 6.89 -11.49
CA ALA A 729 -27.92 6.82 -12.35
C ALA A 729 -27.45 8.21 -12.81
N THR A 730 -28.39 9.09 -13.13
CA THR A 730 -28.11 10.46 -13.59
C THR A 730 -27.47 11.30 -12.49
N ILE A 731 -27.88 11.17 -11.23
CA ILE A 731 -27.32 11.96 -10.13
C ILE A 731 -25.93 11.46 -9.71
N VAL A 732 -25.67 10.14 -9.79
CA VAL A 732 -24.33 9.57 -9.61
C VAL A 732 -23.40 10.07 -10.71
N TRP A 733 -23.80 9.95 -11.98
CA TRP A 733 -23.01 10.45 -13.11
C TRP A 733 -22.71 11.94 -13.04
N ARG A 734 -23.65 12.78 -12.56
CA ARG A 734 -23.41 14.22 -12.35
C ARG A 734 -22.44 14.50 -11.21
N ALA A 735 -22.43 13.67 -10.18
CA ALA A 735 -21.48 13.79 -9.09
C ALA A 735 -20.03 13.51 -9.57
N GLU A 736 -19.86 12.72 -10.63
CA GLU A 736 -18.57 12.45 -11.30
C GLU A 736 -18.18 13.52 -12.35
N ASP A 737 -18.76 14.73 -12.28
CA ASP A 737 -18.65 15.80 -13.30
C ASP A 737 -19.27 15.45 -14.68
N GLY A 738 -19.88 14.27 -14.84
CA GLY A 738 -20.57 13.82 -16.04
C GLY A 738 -19.68 13.64 -17.28
N GLY A 739 -20.30 13.62 -18.47
CA GLY A 739 -19.61 13.46 -19.77
C GLY A 739 -20.34 12.55 -20.76
N GLU A 740 -19.96 12.62 -22.04
CA GLU A 740 -20.49 11.71 -23.06
C GLU A 740 -19.92 10.30 -22.87
N ALA A 741 -20.80 9.31 -22.66
CA ALA A 741 -20.45 7.89 -22.67
C ALA A 741 -20.80 7.22 -24.01
N ASP A 742 -20.13 6.10 -24.33
CA ASP A 742 -20.44 5.28 -25.49
C ASP A 742 -21.79 4.57 -25.30
N LEU A 743 -22.80 5.04 -26.03
CA LEU A 743 -24.16 4.49 -25.97
C LEU A 743 -24.25 3.02 -26.44
N SER A 744 -23.22 2.51 -27.13
CA SER A 744 -23.15 1.09 -27.52
C SER A 744 -23.11 0.15 -26.31
N ALA A 745 -22.69 0.64 -25.14
CA ALA A 745 -22.74 -0.10 -23.87
C ALA A 745 -24.16 -0.61 -23.54
N LEU A 746 -25.21 0.05 -24.04
CA LEU A 746 -26.60 -0.32 -23.81
C LEU A 746 -27.11 -1.42 -24.76
N ASP A 747 -26.36 -1.80 -25.79
CA ASP A 747 -26.80 -2.71 -26.85
C ASP A 747 -27.13 -4.12 -26.36
N GLY A 748 -26.53 -4.53 -25.23
CA GLY A 748 -26.78 -5.81 -24.56
C GLY A 748 -28.14 -5.88 -23.85
N TYR A 749 -28.85 -4.75 -23.67
CA TYR A 749 -30.07 -4.68 -22.87
C TYR A 749 -31.32 -4.59 -23.74
N SER A 750 -32.27 -5.49 -23.46
CA SER A 750 -33.50 -5.62 -24.26
C SER A 750 -34.47 -4.43 -24.13
N ASP A 751 -34.34 -3.66 -23.06
CA ASP A 751 -35.17 -2.49 -22.73
C ASP A 751 -34.42 -1.15 -22.86
N ARG A 752 -33.26 -1.12 -23.53
CA ARG A 752 -32.47 0.12 -23.76
C ARG A 752 -33.28 1.28 -24.34
N ALA A 753 -34.32 0.97 -25.14
CA ALA A 753 -35.20 1.98 -25.74
C ALA A 753 -36.10 2.70 -24.71
N ASN A 754 -36.19 2.18 -23.49
CA ASN A 754 -36.92 2.81 -22.38
C ASN A 754 -36.05 3.77 -21.56
N VAL A 755 -34.73 3.84 -21.82
CA VAL A 755 -33.85 4.83 -21.18
C VAL A 755 -34.18 6.21 -21.75
N SER A 756 -34.63 7.12 -20.89
CA SER A 756 -34.98 8.48 -21.26
C SER A 756 -33.78 9.22 -21.82
N GLU A 757 -34.02 10.12 -22.77
CA GLU A 757 -32.95 10.86 -23.48
C GLU A 757 -31.98 11.57 -22.52
N PHE A 758 -32.49 12.13 -21.41
CA PHE A 758 -31.66 12.82 -20.42
C PHE A 758 -30.70 11.88 -19.65
N ALA A 759 -30.98 10.57 -19.60
CA ALA A 759 -30.26 9.59 -18.81
C ALA A 759 -29.36 8.68 -19.65
N GLN A 760 -29.40 8.77 -20.98
CA GLN A 760 -28.69 7.82 -21.87
C GLN A 760 -27.18 7.75 -21.58
N HIS A 761 -26.51 8.89 -21.48
CA HIS A 761 -25.07 8.90 -21.17
C HIS A 761 -24.78 8.46 -19.73
N ALA A 762 -25.62 8.83 -18.77
CA ALA A 762 -25.45 8.40 -17.39
C ALA A 762 -25.57 6.87 -17.25
N VAL A 763 -26.66 6.29 -17.77
CA VAL A 763 -26.88 4.85 -17.72
C VAL A 763 -25.80 4.11 -18.54
N ALA A 764 -25.40 4.61 -19.70
CA ALA A 764 -24.32 4.01 -20.49
C ALA A 764 -22.98 4.01 -19.75
N SER A 765 -22.61 5.14 -19.13
CA SER A 765 -21.38 5.27 -18.32
C SER A 765 -21.36 4.26 -17.17
N LEU A 766 -22.46 4.20 -16.40
CA LEU A 766 -22.55 3.31 -15.24
C LEU A 766 -22.66 1.83 -15.64
N VAL A 767 -23.18 1.51 -16.83
CA VAL A 767 -23.12 0.16 -17.40
C VAL A 767 -21.69 -0.19 -17.82
N GLN A 768 -21.00 0.71 -18.52
CA GLN A 768 -19.64 0.52 -18.98
C GLN A 768 -18.67 0.27 -17.81
N ASN A 769 -18.88 0.99 -16.71
CA ASN A 769 -18.07 0.86 -15.49
C ASN A 769 -18.60 -0.24 -14.54
N GLY A 770 -19.56 -1.07 -14.96
CA GLY A 770 -20.04 -2.21 -14.16
C GLY A 770 -20.89 -1.86 -12.92
N VAL A 771 -21.15 -0.58 -12.65
CA VAL A 771 -22.06 -0.11 -11.59
C VAL A 771 -23.47 -0.64 -11.81
N ILE A 772 -23.97 -0.57 -13.05
CA ILE A 772 -25.24 -1.15 -13.48
C ILE A 772 -24.98 -2.43 -14.29
N LYS A 773 -25.31 -3.58 -13.71
CA LYS A 773 -25.31 -4.88 -14.41
C LYS A 773 -26.67 -5.30 -14.99
N GLY A 774 -27.75 -4.64 -14.53
CA GLY A 774 -29.13 -5.01 -14.85
C GLY A 774 -29.54 -6.37 -14.30
N GLU A 775 -30.77 -6.78 -14.63
CA GLU A 775 -31.34 -8.07 -14.22
C GLU A 775 -31.99 -8.75 -15.42
N ASN A 776 -31.66 -10.03 -15.68
CA ASN A 776 -32.21 -10.81 -16.80
C ASN A 776 -32.07 -10.12 -18.17
N GLY A 777 -30.98 -9.38 -18.39
CA GLY A 777 -30.74 -8.63 -19.65
C GLY A 777 -31.59 -7.36 -19.80
N MET A 778 -32.08 -6.79 -18.69
CA MET A 778 -32.84 -5.54 -18.65
C MET A 778 -32.24 -4.55 -17.64
N ILE A 779 -32.31 -3.25 -17.95
CA ILE A 779 -31.87 -2.15 -17.08
C ILE A 779 -32.99 -1.74 -16.10
N GLN A 780 -34.24 -1.83 -16.55
CA GLN A 780 -35.45 -1.34 -15.90
C GLN A 780 -35.37 0.16 -15.52
N PRO A 781 -35.05 1.06 -16.47
CA PRO A 781 -34.64 2.43 -16.16
C PRO A 781 -35.71 3.25 -15.42
N GLN A 782 -36.98 3.06 -15.76
CA GLN A 782 -38.11 3.84 -15.22
C GLN A 782 -38.78 3.18 -14.00
N ARG A 783 -38.15 2.15 -13.41
CA ARG A 783 -38.66 1.53 -12.18
C ARG A 783 -38.08 2.25 -10.96
N ASP A 784 -38.93 2.50 -9.97
CA ASP A 784 -38.52 2.96 -8.63
C ASP A 784 -37.39 2.06 -8.09
N ILE A 785 -36.27 2.67 -7.72
CA ILE A 785 -35.09 1.95 -7.24
C ILE A 785 -35.24 1.62 -5.76
N THR A 786 -34.84 0.40 -5.39
CA THR A 786 -34.90 -0.05 -3.99
C THR A 786 -33.63 0.33 -3.22
N ARG A 787 -33.72 0.32 -1.88
CA ARG A 787 -32.58 0.60 -0.99
C ARG A 787 -31.41 -0.36 -1.22
N ALA A 788 -31.66 -1.66 -1.40
CA ALA A 788 -30.62 -2.65 -1.72
C ALA A 788 -29.91 -2.37 -3.05
N GLU A 789 -30.65 -1.92 -4.07
CA GLU A 789 -30.08 -1.59 -5.37
C GLU A 789 -29.25 -0.32 -5.33
N ILE A 790 -29.69 0.70 -4.59
CA ILE A 790 -28.89 1.91 -4.33
C ILE A 790 -27.60 1.52 -3.62
N ALA A 791 -27.68 0.77 -2.52
CA ALA A 791 -26.51 0.30 -1.78
C ALA A 791 -25.52 -0.44 -2.71
N THR A 792 -26.03 -1.31 -3.58
CA THR A 792 -25.22 -2.07 -4.54
C THR A 792 -24.56 -1.18 -5.59
N MET A 793 -25.28 -0.19 -6.12
CA MET A 793 -24.72 0.76 -7.08
C MET A 793 -23.64 1.62 -6.42
N LEU A 794 -23.85 2.07 -5.18
CA LEU A 794 -22.87 2.88 -4.45
C LEU A 794 -21.62 2.09 -4.08
N MET A 795 -21.76 0.84 -3.63
CA MET A 795 -20.62 -0.04 -3.32
C MET A 795 -19.77 -0.28 -4.57
N ARG A 796 -20.40 -0.65 -5.70
CA ARG A 796 -19.67 -0.85 -6.97
C ARG A 796 -19.05 0.44 -7.46
N TRP A 797 -19.73 1.56 -7.29
CA TRP A 797 -19.19 2.85 -7.63
C TRP A 797 -17.98 3.22 -6.77
N TYR A 798 -18.01 2.87 -5.47
CA TYR A 798 -16.92 3.06 -4.52
C TYR A 798 -15.66 2.23 -4.85
N GLN A 799 -15.85 1.06 -5.46
CA GLN A 799 -14.78 0.14 -5.85
C GLN A 799 -14.11 0.47 -7.20
N LEU A 800 -14.63 1.47 -7.93
CA LEU A 800 -13.98 2.06 -9.10
C LEU A 800 -12.98 3.12 -8.66
#